data_AF-A0A923D6D7-F1
#
_entry.id   AF-A0A923D6D7-F1
#
_cell.length_a   1.000
_cell.length_b   1.000
_cell.length_c   1.000
_cell.angle_alpha   90.00
_cell.angle_beta   90.00
_cell.angle_gamma   90.00
#
_symmetry.space_group_name_H-M   'P 1'
#
loop_
_entity.id
_entity.type
_entity.pdbx_description
1 polymer ?
#
loop_
_entity_poly.entity_id
_entity_poly.type
_entity_poly.pdbx_seq_one_letter_code
_entity_poly.pdbx_strand_id
1 'polypeptide(L)'
;MAHRIEIGFKKGIRDALGEKIKRRIVDNLHIPVDAVRTIDVYTIDGRLSAKDLKKAASGPLSDPIIQQFAVDRALAGRCDWLIEVGFRPGVTDNVGKTACEAVALLLGLSPADAPRVYTSRQYLLRGPLGAKDAQRIASSLLANELIEHYEIVNGKTWDRRAGIPAYVPRVAGLDAPTVKEIDLNVSDRKLMQISREGILALTLDEMQVMRDYLKDAAVVKERKKFGLGRKITDVELECLAQTWSEHCKHKIFNSFITYKDESGQVLEIDSLFDSYIRGATKKVRERLGKKDWCLSVFVDNAGVIKFNDDYNLVFKVETHNSPSALDPYGGALTGIVGVNRDPFATGKGAKLIFNTDVFCFAPPDYAKPLPQRILHPRRIYEGVREGVEHGGNKSGIPTVNGCIVFDERYLGKPLVYCGTAGIMPARLHGEPSHTKEIVPGDLIVMTGGRIGKDGIHGATFSSEELHEDSPVTAVQIGDPITQKKMTDFLLMARDRNLYRAITDNGAGGLSSSVGEIARLSGGCDLDVKKAPLKYAGLQPWEILLSEAQERMTLAVAPEQIDAFLALAGKMEVEATVLGRFTDSGKFHVRYGEQTVACLDMAFLHNGLPQMRLNACWQPPRHEEPDFPEPADLGGSLKTMLARLNICSKESVVRQYDHEVQGGSVVKPLVGAANDGPSDAAVIRPLLDSFEGVVTANGICPRYSDIDTYHMAACAIDEAVRNTIAVGG
;
A
#
# COMPACT_ATOMS: atom_id res chain seq x y z
N MET A 1 27.56 19.02 10.25
CA MET A 1 27.54 18.64 11.67
C MET A 1 26.08 18.37 11.98
N ALA A 2 25.76 17.26 12.64
CA ALA A 2 24.38 16.97 13.00
C ALA A 2 24.05 17.65 14.33
N HIS A 3 22.90 18.31 14.39
CA HIS A 3 22.35 18.94 15.59
C HIS A 3 21.13 18.17 16.06
N ARG A 4 20.89 18.17 17.37
CA ARG A 4 19.80 17.43 18.00
C ARG A 4 18.85 18.41 18.68
N ILE A 5 17.57 18.33 18.35
CA ILE A 5 16.52 19.11 18.99
C ILE A 5 15.56 18.13 19.67
N GLU A 6 15.40 18.26 20.98
CA GLU A 6 14.47 17.45 21.77
C GLU A 6 13.26 18.29 22.18
N ILE A 7 12.05 17.78 21.93
CA ILE A 7 10.77 18.43 22.19
C ILE A 7 9.95 17.56 23.14
N GLY A 8 9.50 18.14 24.25
CA GLY A 8 8.73 17.42 25.25
C GLY A 8 7.72 18.31 25.94
N PHE A 9 6.73 17.71 26.59
CA PHE A 9 5.68 18.46 27.27
C PHE A 9 6.22 19.26 28.46
N LYS A 10 5.66 20.45 28.66
CA LYS A 10 5.89 21.27 29.86
C LYS A 10 5.36 20.54 31.11
N LYS A 11 5.90 20.90 32.27
CA LYS A 11 5.45 20.33 33.55
C LYS A 11 3.96 20.62 33.76
N GLY A 12 3.18 19.59 34.11
CA GLY A 12 1.74 19.70 34.36
C GLY A 12 0.87 19.46 33.11
N ILE A 13 1.46 19.42 31.93
CA ILE A 13 0.76 19.03 30.70
C ILE A 13 0.66 17.52 30.60
N ARG A 14 -0.51 17.04 30.16
CA ARG A 14 -0.82 15.63 29.95
C ARG A 14 -0.08 15.11 28.71
N ASP A 15 0.61 13.98 28.87
CA ASP A 15 1.22 13.24 27.77
C ASP A 15 0.32 12.04 27.42
N ALA A 16 -0.63 12.25 26.52
CA ALA A 16 -1.62 11.24 26.15
C ALA A 16 -0.99 10.02 25.46
N LEU A 17 0.08 10.23 24.68
CA LEU A 17 0.81 9.14 24.04
C LEU A 17 1.56 8.31 25.09
N GLY A 18 2.25 8.96 26.03
CA GLY A 18 2.88 8.28 27.17
C GLY A 18 1.87 7.42 27.95
N GLU A 19 0.68 7.96 28.23
CA GLU A 19 -0.40 7.18 28.86
C GLU A 19 -0.89 6.01 28.00
N LYS A 20 -1.07 6.18 26.69
CA LYS A 20 -1.43 5.10 25.74
C LYS A 20 -0.37 3.99 25.79
N ILE A 21 0.91 4.35 25.70
CA ILE A 21 2.02 3.39 25.74
C ILE A 21 2.10 2.68 27.08
N LYS A 22 1.95 3.39 28.20
CA LYS A 22 1.87 2.80 29.54
C LYS A 22 0.80 1.69 29.58
N ARG A 23 -0.42 2.00 29.13
CA ARG A 23 -1.52 1.02 29.11
C ARG A 23 -1.16 -0.18 28.24
N ARG A 24 -0.62 0.03 27.03
CA ARG A 24 -0.20 -1.07 26.15
C ARG A 24 0.90 -1.94 26.77
N ILE A 25 1.87 -1.37 27.50
CA ILE A 25 2.90 -2.16 28.20
C ILE A 25 2.24 -3.06 29.26
N VAL A 26 1.33 -2.51 30.06
CA VAL A 26 0.63 -3.25 31.12
C VAL A 26 -0.29 -4.32 30.51
N ASP A 27 -1.14 -3.94 29.56
CA ASP A 27 -2.20 -4.79 29.03
C ASP A 27 -1.67 -5.86 28.06
N ASN A 28 -0.63 -5.55 27.28
CA ASN A 28 -0.13 -6.45 26.23
C ASN A 28 1.10 -7.26 26.68
N LEU A 29 2.00 -6.66 27.46
CA LEU A 29 3.23 -7.32 27.90
C LEU A 29 3.14 -7.86 29.33
N HIS A 30 2.11 -7.46 30.09
CA HIS A 30 1.95 -7.78 31.50
C HIS A 30 3.14 -7.29 32.36
N ILE A 31 3.74 -6.17 31.95
CA ILE A 31 4.88 -5.56 32.65
C ILE A 31 4.38 -4.36 33.46
N PRO A 32 4.59 -4.31 34.79
CA PRO A 32 4.20 -3.17 35.59
C PRO A 32 5.07 -1.94 35.27
N VAL A 33 4.42 -0.84 34.90
CA VAL A 33 5.06 0.45 34.65
C VAL A 33 4.22 1.55 35.29
N ASP A 34 4.86 2.44 36.06
CA ASP A 34 4.17 3.50 36.81
C ASP A 34 3.85 4.68 35.90
N ALA A 35 4.80 5.06 35.05
CA ALA A 35 4.65 6.17 34.11
C ALA A 35 5.54 6.00 32.87
N VAL A 36 5.05 6.51 31.75
CA VAL A 36 5.80 6.69 30.52
C VAL A 36 5.68 8.16 30.12
N ARG A 37 6.80 8.78 29.74
CA ARG A 37 6.82 10.10 29.08
C ARG A 37 7.50 9.99 27.73
N THR A 38 7.07 10.82 26.81
CA THR A 38 7.58 10.88 25.44
C THR A 38 8.33 12.19 25.19
N ILE A 39 9.38 12.09 24.37
CA ILE A 39 10.13 13.23 23.83
C ILE A 39 10.30 12.96 22.35
N ASP A 40 9.88 13.90 21.51
CA ASP A 40 10.14 13.89 20.08
C ASP A 40 11.54 14.45 19.83
N VAL A 41 12.27 13.82 18.93
CA VAL A 41 13.65 14.17 18.62
C VAL A 41 13.75 14.48 17.15
N TYR A 42 14.36 15.61 16.83
CA TYR A 42 14.70 16.02 15.47
C TYR A 42 16.22 16.11 15.35
N THR A 43 16.81 15.24 14.54
CA THR A 43 18.22 15.31 14.16
C THR A 43 18.34 16.10 12.85
N ILE A 44 18.91 17.29 12.93
CA ILE A 44 19.14 18.20 11.81
C ILE A 44 20.55 17.97 11.28
N ASP A 45 20.64 17.37 10.09
CA ASP A 45 21.88 17.22 9.33
C ASP A 45 21.99 18.34 8.28
N GLY A 46 22.71 19.40 8.66
CA GLY A 46 22.90 20.57 7.81
C GLY A 46 23.77 21.63 8.48
N ARG A 47 24.02 22.74 7.78
CA ARG A 47 24.76 23.89 8.33
C ARG A 47 23.78 24.97 8.77
N LEU A 48 23.25 24.86 9.99
CA LEU A 48 22.43 25.90 10.60
C LEU A 48 23.19 26.61 11.72
N SER A 49 22.97 27.93 11.86
CA SER A 49 23.51 28.65 13.00
C SER A 49 22.77 28.29 14.30
N ALA A 50 23.38 28.51 15.46
CA ALA A 50 22.71 28.33 16.75
C ALA A 50 21.41 29.15 16.87
N LYS A 51 21.35 30.32 16.21
CA LYS A 51 20.16 31.16 16.14
C LYS A 51 19.06 30.49 15.32
N ASP A 52 19.41 29.88 14.20
CA ASP A 52 18.44 29.22 13.31
C ASP A 52 17.93 27.91 13.91
N LEU A 53 18.80 27.13 14.55
CA LEU A 53 18.41 25.95 15.32
C LEU A 53 17.41 26.31 16.43
N LYS A 54 17.65 27.42 17.15
CA LYS A 54 16.73 27.90 18.17
C LYS A 54 15.39 28.33 17.58
N LYS A 55 15.39 29.02 16.43
CA LYS A 55 14.16 29.40 15.71
C LYS A 55 13.36 28.18 15.25
N ALA A 56 14.04 27.18 14.67
CA ALA A 56 13.43 25.92 14.25
C ALA A 56 12.78 25.22 15.46
N ALA A 57 13.51 25.10 16.57
CA ALA A 57 13.02 24.48 17.80
C ALA A 57 11.80 25.22 18.37
N SER A 58 11.86 26.55 18.51
CA SER A 58 10.78 27.36 19.09
C SER A 58 9.61 27.66 18.14
N GLY A 59 9.76 27.33 16.86
CA GLY A 59 8.78 27.61 15.81
C GLY A 59 8.12 26.32 15.33
N PRO A 60 8.40 25.86 14.10
CA PRO A 60 7.66 24.76 13.48
C PRO A 60 7.82 23.40 14.18
N LEU A 61 8.89 23.19 14.96
CA LEU A 61 9.15 21.89 15.60
C LEU A 61 8.48 21.71 16.96
N SER A 62 7.92 22.77 17.57
CA SER A 62 7.26 22.66 18.87
C SER A 62 6.03 23.55 18.99
N ASP A 63 5.06 23.09 19.77
CA ASP A 63 3.98 23.93 20.25
C ASP A 63 4.46 24.77 21.45
N PRO A 64 4.62 26.09 21.32
CA PRO A 64 5.18 26.91 22.38
C PRO A 64 4.26 27.05 23.60
N ILE A 65 2.98 26.66 23.52
CA ILE A 65 2.01 26.72 24.61
C ILE A 65 2.23 25.52 25.53
N ILE A 66 2.27 24.31 24.97
CA ILE A 66 2.26 23.06 25.75
C ILE A 66 3.59 22.31 25.78
N GLN A 67 4.52 22.62 24.88
CA GLN A 67 5.83 21.97 24.77
C GLN A 67 6.98 22.91 25.13
N GLN A 68 8.11 22.30 25.46
CA GLN A 68 9.40 22.93 25.69
C GLN A 68 10.44 22.20 24.84
N PHE A 69 11.53 22.90 24.51
CA PHE A 69 12.57 22.37 23.65
C PHE A 69 13.97 22.46 24.27
N ALA A 70 14.86 21.60 23.80
CA ALA A 70 16.29 21.63 24.06
C ALA A 70 17.05 21.47 22.75
N VAL A 71 18.13 22.25 22.57
CA VAL A 71 19.03 22.17 21.42
C VAL A 71 20.37 21.65 21.92
N ASP A 72 20.88 20.59 21.29
CA ASP A 72 22.16 19.92 21.58
C ASP A 72 22.37 19.58 23.06
N ARG A 73 21.28 19.26 23.77
CA ARG A 73 21.27 18.81 25.16
C ARG A 73 20.02 17.98 25.45
N ALA A 74 20.09 17.11 26.47
CA ALA A 74 18.94 16.30 26.86
C ALA A 74 17.83 17.13 27.55
N LEU A 75 16.59 16.87 27.16
CA LEU A 75 15.37 17.29 27.84
C LEU A 75 14.89 16.24 28.84
N ALA A 76 15.33 15.00 28.68
CA ALA A 76 14.91 13.87 29.50
C ALA A 76 15.20 14.06 30.99
N GLY A 77 14.16 13.89 31.81
CA GLY A 77 14.26 13.93 33.28
C GLY A 77 14.72 12.61 33.89
N ARG A 78 14.55 12.46 35.22
CA ARG A 78 14.77 11.18 35.91
C ARG A 78 13.85 10.09 35.32
N CYS A 79 14.42 8.95 34.96
CA CYS A 79 13.74 7.74 34.51
C CYS A 79 14.54 6.52 34.98
N ASP A 80 13.92 5.35 35.00
CA ASP A 80 14.60 4.08 35.26
C ASP A 80 15.25 3.56 33.97
N TRP A 81 14.51 3.67 32.87
CA TRP A 81 14.98 3.33 31.52
C TRP A 81 14.53 4.38 30.52
N LEU A 82 15.38 4.66 29.54
CA LEU A 82 15.06 5.45 28.36
C LEU A 82 15.24 4.54 27.14
N ILE A 83 14.22 4.48 26.29
CA ILE A 83 14.28 3.78 25.01
C ILE A 83 14.10 4.82 23.91
N GLU A 84 15.08 4.98 23.02
CA GLU A 84 14.94 5.83 21.83
C GLU A 84 14.69 4.95 20.62
N VAL A 85 13.64 5.24 19.85
CA VAL A 85 13.28 4.51 18.62
C VAL A 85 13.34 5.48 17.45
N GLY A 86 14.07 5.11 16.39
CA GLY A 86 14.22 5.90 15.17
C GLY A 86 14.30 5.02 13.93
N PHE A 87 14.24 5.63 12.74
CA PHE A 87 14.24 4.88 11.48
C PHE A 87 15.64 4.40 11.08
N ARG A 88 15.69 3.19 10.49
CA ARG A 88 16.91 2.65 9.86
C ARG A 88 17.26 3.44 8.58
N PRO A 89 18.53 3.42 8.15
CA PRO A 89 18.95 4.02 6.88
C PRO A 89 18.10 3.57 5.70
N GLY A 90 17.66 4.54 4.89
CA GLY A 90 16.90 4.29 3.66
C GLY A 90 15.38 4.16 3.85
N VAL A 91 14.89 4.13 5.08
CA VAL A 91 13.45 4.11 5.39
C VAL A 91 12.87 5.53 5.28
N THR A 92 11.64 5.62 4.80
CA THR A 92 10.92 6.90 4.64
C THR A 92 10.54 7.48 6.00
N ASP A 93 10.99 8.71 6.27
CA ASP A 93 10.61 9.48 7.46
C ASP A 93 9.71 10.67 7.06
N ASN A 94 8.39 10.46 7.10
CA ASN A 94 7.41 11.49 6.71
C ASN A 94 7.44 12.72 7.62
N VAL A 95 7.67 12.51 8.93
CA VAL A 95 7.74 13.61 9.90
C VAL A 95 9.04 14.40 9.68
N GLY A 96 10.16 13.71 9.45
CA GLY A 96 11.45 14.30 9.09
C GLY A 96 11.37 15.12 7.80
N LYS A 97 10.70 14.60 6.76
CA LYS A 97 10.46 15.33 5.51
C LYS A 97 9.63 16.61 5.75
N THR A 98 8.50 16.49 6.44
CA THR A 98 7.65 17.66 6.76
C THR A 98 8.39 18.69 7.61
N ALA A 99 9.18 18.23 8.59
CA ALA A 99 10.01 19.07 9.44
C ALA A 99 11.09 19.80 8.62
N CYS A 100 11.73 19.11 7.67
CA CYS A 100 12.66 19.72 6.72
C CYS A 100 11.99 20.86 5.92
N GLU A 101 10.82 20.60 5.33
CA GLU A 101 10.05 21.59 4.56
C GLU A 101 9.68 22.81 5.44
N ALA A 102 9.19 22.56 6.66
CA ALA A 102 8.81 23.63 7.58
C ALA A 102 10.02 24.48 8.03
N VAL A 103 11.18 23.85 8.28
CA VAL A 103 12.43 24.56 8.60
C VAL A 103 12.93 25.36 7.42
N ALA A 104 12.89 24.79 6.21
CA ALA A 104 13.31 25.47 4.99
C ALA A 104 12.44 26.72 4.73
N LEU A 105 11.11 26.58 4.86
CA LEU A 105 10.17 27.70 4.71
C LEU A 105 10.41 28.79 5.74
N LEU A 106 10.60 28.44 7.02
CA LEU A 106 10.88 29.40 8.09
C LEU A 106 12.14 30.23 7.83
N LEU A 107 13.16 29.59 7.27
CA LEU A 107 14.47 30.17 7.06
C LEU A 107 14.64 30.78 5.64
N GLY A 108 13.65 30.63 4.76
CA GLY A 108 13.73 31.09 3.38
C GLY A 108 14.78 30.34 2.56
N LEU A 109 15.01 29.06 2.87
CA LEU A 109 16.01 28.23 2.19
C LEU A 109 15.43 27.63 0.90
N SER A 110 16.27 27.53 -0.12
CA SER A 110 15.94 26.74 -1.30
C SER A 110 15.92 25.25 -0.94
N PRO A 111 15.24 24.39 -1.72
CA PRO A 111 15.29 22.93 -1.51
C PRO A 111 16.72 22.35 -1.54
N ALA A 112 17.66 22.99 -2.23
CA ALA A 112 19.06 22.58 -2.28
C ALA A 112 19.85 22.95 -1.02
N ASP A 113 19.43 24.02 -0.33
CA ASP A 113 20.07 24.53 0.90
C ASP A 113 19.39 24.02 2.18
N ALA A 114 18.22 23.39 2.05
CA ALA A 114 17.45 22.85 3.16
C ALA A 114 18.24 21.74 3.90
N PRO A 115 18.24 21.75 5.24
CA PRO A 115 18.87 20.68 6.01
C PRO A 115 18.07 19.39 5.89
N ARG A 116 18.72 18.23 6.02
CA ARG A 116 17.98 16.99 6.22
C ARG A 116 17.54 16.89 7.67
N VAL A 117 16.30 16.45 7.90
CA VAL A 117 15.77 16.24 9.25
C VAL A 117 15.35 14.78 9.37
N TYR A 118 15.78 14.16 10.46
CA TYR A 118 15.46 12.78 10.81
C TYR A 118 14.81 12.76 12.19
N THR A 119 13.83 11.91 12.39
CA THR A 119 13.07 11.84 13.63
C THR A 119 13.30 10.54 14.39
N SER A 120 13.30 10.68 15.71
CA SER A 120 13.24 9.57 16.65
C SER A 120 12.34 9.98 17.82
N ARG A 121 11.95 9.01 18.65
CA ARG A 121 11.16 9.26 19.85
C ARG A 121 11.78 8.56 21.04
N GLN A 122 11.94 9.30 22.14
CA GLN A 122 12.33 8.73 23.42
C GLN A 122 11.11 8.38 24.26
N TYR A 123 11.18 7.24 24.91
CA TYR A 123 10.22 6.74 25.89
C TYR A 123 10.92 6.61 27.24
N LEU A 124 10.56 7.49 28.16
CA LEU A 124 11.10 7.57 29.50
C LEU A 124 10.21 6.75 30.43
N LEU A 125 10.68 5.57 30.80
CA LEU A 125 9.97 4.61 31.63
C LEU A 125 10.30 4.82 33.11
N ARG A 126 9.28 4.75 33.96
CA ARG A 126 9.40 4.70 35.42
C ARG A 126 8.63 3.54 35.99
N GLY A 127 9.23 2.82 36.92
CA GLY A 127 8.62 1.70 37.61
C GLY A 127 9.60 0.58 37.92
N PRO A 128 9.11 -0.55 38.46
CA PRO A 128 9.93 -1.69 38.86
C PRO A 128 10.40 -2.51 37.64
N LEU A 129 11.24 -1.90 36.80
CA LEU A 129 11.65 -2.43 35.49
C LEU A 129 13.12 -2.90 35.51
N GLY A 130 13.35 -4.12 35.06
CA GLY A 130 14.68 -4.66 34.77
C GLY A 130 15.13 -4.40 33.33
N ALA A 131 16.39 -4.73 33.04
CA ALA A 131 16.95 -4.62 31.68
C ALA A 131 16.21 -5.52 30.67
N LYS A 132 15.79 -6.72 31.10
CA LYS A 132 15.00 -7.64 30.27
C LYS A 132 13.63 -7.07 29.94
N ASP A 133 13.01 -6.34 30.86
CA ASP A 133 11.72 -5.70 30.63
C ASP A 133 11.86 -4.56 29.63
N ALA A 134 12.88 -3.71 29.79
CA ALA A 134 13.18 -2.64 28.84
C ALA A 134 13.45 -3.19 27.43
N GLN A 135 14.21 -4.28 27.33
CA GLN A 135 14.47 -4.98 26.06
C GLN A 135 13.18 -5.50 25.41
N ARG A 136 12.30 -6.15 26.20
CA ARG A 136 11.03 -6.67 25.70
C ARG A 136 10.07 -5.55 25.29
N ILE A 137 10.02 -4.46 26.05
CA ILE A 137 9.24 -3.27 25.69
C ILE A 137 9.73 -2.68 24.36
N ALA A 138 11.05 -2.56 24.17
CA ALA A 138 11.64 -2.05 22.94
C ALA A 138 11.27 -2.90 21.73
N SER A 139 11.63 -4.20 21.73
CA SER A 139 11.50 -5.05 20.54
C SER A 139 10.07 -5.55 20.27
N SER A 140 9.25 -5.73 21.31
CA SER A 140 7.93 -6.36 21.16
C SER A 140 6.79 -5.34 21.00
N LEU A 141 6.99 -4.09 21.42
CA LEU A 141 5.93 -3.08 21.46
C LEU A 141 6.30 -1.73 20.82
N LEU A 142 7.49 -1.18 21.11
CA LEU A 142 7.83 0.18 20.70
C LEU A 142 8.44 0.27 19.31
N ALA A 143 9.27 -0.70 18.92
CA ALA A 143 9.98 -0.69 17.65
C ALA A 143 9.53 -1.81 16.72
N ASN A 144 9.45 -1.51 15.43
CA ASN A 144 9.44 -2.47 14.36
C ASN A 144 10.89 -2.66 13.85
N GLU A 145 11.56 -3.72 14.29
CA GLU A 145 12.98 -3.96 13.99
C GLU A 145 13.31 -4.08 12.49
N LEU A 146 12.30 -4.22 11.63
CA LEU A 146 12.43 -4.27 10.17
C LEU A 146 12.77 -2.90 9.59
N ILE A 147 12.20 -1.84 10.16
CA ILE A 147 12.29 -0.46 9.64
C ILE A 147 12.86 0.52 10.66
N GLU A 148 12.89 0.16 11.93
CA GLU A 148 13.36 0.97 13.04
C GLU A 148 14.54 0.30 13.75
N HIS A 149 15.37 1.14 14.34
CA HIS A 149 16.37 0.75 15.32
C HIS A 149 15.99 1.37 16.67
N TYR A 150 16.52 0.80 17.75
CA TYR A 150 16.34 1.38 19.07
C TYR A 150 17.61 1.34 19.91
N GLU A 151 17.72 2.29 20.83
CA GLU A 151 18.77 2.37 21.84
C GLU A 151 18.14 2.30 23.23
N ILE A 152 18.68 1.45 24.10
CA ILE A 152 18.20 1.28 25.47
C ILE A 152 19.26 1.83 26.43
N VAL A 153 18.86 2.80 27.22
CA VAL A 153 19.73 3.54 28.14
C VAL A 153 19.25 3.34 29.57
N ASN A 154 20.16 2.92 30.44
CA ASN A 154 19.90 2.79 31.87
C ASN A 154 19.90 4.17 32.54
N GLY A 155 18.73 4.63 32.99
CA GLY A 155 18.53 5.98 33.53
C GLY A 155 19.25 6.27 34.85
N LYS A 156 19.77 5.23 35.54
CA LYS A 156 20.57 5.33 36.77
C LYS A 156 22.04 5.62 36.48
N THR A 157 22.58 5.11 35.37
CA THR A 157 23.99 5.26 34.99
C THR A 157 24.22 6.25 33.85
N TRP A 158 23.14 6.74 33.23
CA TRP A 158 23.22 7.64 32.08
C TRP A 158 23.66 9.06 32.46
N ASP A 159 24.66 9.58 31.74
CA ASP A 159 25.06 10.98 31.82
C ASP A 159 24.08 11.88 31.03
N ARG A 160 23.16 12.49 31.77
CA ARG A 160 22.16 13.42 31.22
C ARG A 160 22.76 14.70 30.64
N ARG A 161 23.99 15.07 31.01
CA ARG A 161 24.65 16.25 30.43
C ARG A 161 25.17 15.96 29.03
N ALA A 162 25.69 14.74 28.82
CA ALA A 162 26.13 14.28 27.51
C ALA A 162 24.93 13.96 26.58
N GLY A 163 23.82 13.50 27.14
CA GLY A 163 22.62 13.17 26.35
C GLY A 163 22.79 11.87 25.55
N ILE A 164 21.98 11.71 24.50
CA ILE A 164 22.15 10.66 23.47
C ILE A 164 22.77 11.32 22.24
N PRO A 165 23.83 10.75 21.64
CA PRO A 165 24.47 11.32 20.47
C PRO A 165 23.50 11.41 19.29
N ALA A 166 23.67 12.43 18.44
CA ALA A 166 22.88 12.55 17.22
C ALA A 166 23.19 11.38 16.28
N TYR A 167 22.15 10.66 15.85
CA TYR A 167 22.24 9.57 14.89
C TYR A 167 21.67 10.02 13.54
N VAL A 168 22.49 9.94 12.49
CA VAL A 168 22.07 10.24 11.12
C VAL A 168 21.99 8.92 10.34
N PRO A 169 20.78 8.47 9.95
CA PRO A 169 20.59 7.19 9.26
C PRO A 169 21.01 7.29 7.78
N ARG A 170 22.33 7.38 7.52
CA ARG A 170 22.88 7.42 6.15
C ARG A 170 22.98 6.02 5.57
N VAL A 171 22.57 5.86 4.32
CA VAL A 171 22.84 4.66 3.52
C VAL A 171 24.33 4.63 3.19
N ALA A 172 25.02 3.56 3.58
CA ALA A 172 26.44 3.31 3.26
C ALA A 172 26.56 2.35 2.08
N GLY A 173 27.71 2.36 1.37
CA GLY A 173 27.98 1.43 0.27
C GLY A 173 27.29 1.81 -1.05
N LEU A 174 27.68 2.95 -1.62
CA LEU A 174 27.22 3.38 -2.94
C LEU A 174 28.03 2.65 -4.02
N ASP A 175 27.72 1.39 -4.27
CA ASP A 175 28.30 0.67 -5.39
C ASP A 175 27.88 1.34 -6.71
N ALA A 176 28.80 1.32 -7.68
CA ALA A 176 28.45 1.76 -9.03
C ALA A 176 27.30 0.88 -9.56
N PRO A 177 26.30 1.45 -10.24
CA PRO A 177 25.26 0.66 -10.90
C PRO A 177 25.91 -0.33 -11.88
N THR A 178 25.56 -1.60 -11.74
CA THR A 178 26.00 -2.69 -12.62
C THR A 178 24.78 -3.42 -13.18
N VAL A 179 24.94 -4.00 -14.37
CA VAL A 179 23.94 -4.87 -15.00
C VAL A 179 24.58 -6.23 -15.16
N LYS A 180 23.97 -7.26 -14.56
CA LYS A 180 24.47 -8.63 -14.64
C LYS A 180 23.89 -9.33 -15.86
N GLU A 181 24.74 -10.02 -16.61
CA GLU A 181 24.29 -10.92 -17.67
C GLU A 181 24.26 -12.38 -17.17
N ILE A 182 23.09 -13.01 -17.26
CA ILE A 182 22.80 -14.36 -16.78
C ILE A 182 22.57 -15.27 -17.97
N ASP A 183 23.25 -16.43 -17.98
CA ASP A 183 23.08 -17.43 -19.02
C ASP A 183 21.97 -18.42 -18.63
N LEU A 184 20.84 -18.39 -19.35
CA LEU A 184 19.75 -19.34 -19.18
C LEU A 184 19.93 -20.62 -20.01
N ASN A 185 20.95 -20.72 -20.87
CA ASN A 185 21.24 -21.93 -21.63
C ASN A 185 21.99 -22.97 -20.78
N VAL A 186 21.37 -23.34 -19.66
CA VAL A 186 21.87 -24.27 -18.66
C VAL A 186 20.88 -25.41 -18.44
N SER A 187 21.25 -26.39 -17.61
CA SER A 187 20.34 -27.48 -17.25
C SER A 187 19.14 -27.00 -16.44
N ASP A 188 18.04 -27.75 -16.47
CA ASP A 188 16.81 -27.44 -15.72
C ASP A 188 17.07 -27.29 -14.21
N ARG A 189 17.96 -28.11 -13.65
CA ARG A 189 18.41 -27.97 -12.25
C ARG A 189 19.03 -26.59 -11.99
N LYS A 190 19.84 -26.08 -12.92
CA LYS A 190 20.50 -24.79 -12.77
C LYS A 190 19.54 -23.62 -13.04
N LEU A 191 18.55 -23.77 -13.93
CA LEU A 191 17.45 -22.81 -14.08
C LEU A 191 16.70 -22.62 -12.76
N MET A 192 16.30 -23.71 -12.12
CA MET A 192 15.61 -23.63 -10.83
C MET A 192 16.49 -23.07 -9.72
N GLN A 193 17.81 -23.29 -9.78
CA GLN A 193 18.75 -22.64 -8.86
C GLN A 193 18.77 -21.12 -9.06
N ILE A 194 18.82 -20.64 -10.31
CA ILE A 194 18.75 -19.20 -10.63
C ILE A 194 17.45 -18.59 -10.09
N SER A 195 16.31 -19.25 -10.31
CA SER A 195 15.00 -18.80 -9.82
C SER A 195 14.97 -18.64 -8.29
N ARG A 196 15.48 -19.62 -7.54
CA ARG A 196 15.52 -19.58 -6.07
C ARG A 196 16.51 -18.56 -5.53
N GLU A 197 17.73 -18.52 -6.07
CA GLU A 197 18.77 -17.58 -5.62
C GLU A 197 18.39 -16.12 -5.91
N GLY A 198 17.62 -15.88 -6.97
CA GLY A 198 17.09 -14.57 -7.33
C GLY A 198 15.73 -14.22 -6.70
N ILE A 199 15.10 -15.12 -5.93
CA ILE A 199 13.76 -14.89 -5.33
C ILE A 199 12.71 -14.53 -6.40
N LEU A 200 12.80 -15.20 -7.56
CA LEU A 200 12.00 -14.87 -8.74
C LEU A 200 10.61 -15.53 -8.71
N ALA A 201 10.41 -16.55 -7.87
CA ALA A 201 9.20 -17.38 -7.81
C ALA A 201 8.77 -17.96 -9.19
N LEU A 202 9.72 -18.17 -10.11
CA LEU A 202 9.49 -18.73 -11.44
C LEU A 202 9.56 -20.27 -11.41
N THR A 203 8.59 -20.89 -12.05
CA THR A 203 8.50 -22.34 -12.30
C THR A 203 9.48 -22.78 -13.38
N LEU A 204 9.70 -24.10 -13.50
CA LEU A 204 10.59 -24.64 -14.52
C LEU A 204 10.09 -24.31 -15.93
N ASP A 205 8.80 -24.48 -16.19
CA ASP A 205 8.20 -24.22 -17.51
C ASP A 205 8.38 -22.76 -17.91
N GLU A 206 8.14 -21.81 -16.99
CA GLU A 206 8.38 -20.37 -17.24
C GLU A 206 9.87 -20.10 -17.55
N MET A 207 10.79 -20.67 -16.77
CA MET A 207 12.23 -20.52 -17.01
C MET A 207 12.68 -21.14 -18.35
N GLN A 208 12.08 -22.25 -18.76
CA GLN A 208 12.36 -22.89 -20.05
C GLN A 208 11.86 -22.04 -21.22
N VAL A 209 10.67 -21.44 -21.11
CA VAL A 209 10.15 -20.51 -22.12
C VAL A 209 11.08 -19.30 -22.29
N MET A 210 11.59 -18.72 -21.18
CA MET A 210 12.57 -17.63 -21.25
C MET A 210 13.88 -18.07 -21.90
N ARG A 211 14.41 -19.25 -21.54
CA ARG A 211 15.61 -19.82 -22.17
C ARG A 211 15.40 -19.98 -23.68
N ASP A 212 14.27 -20.52 -24.09
CA ASP A 212 14.02 -20.87 -25.49
C ASP A 212 13.75 -19.61 -26.33
N TYR A 213 13.12 -18.57 -25.76
CA TYR A 213 13.06 -17.23 -26.35
C TYR A 213 14.45 -16.65 -26.65
N LEU A 214 15.41 -16.81 -25.73
CA LEU A 214 16.79 -16.32 -25.91
C LEU A 214 17.66 -17.19 -26.83
N LYS A 215 17.20 -18.40 -27.17
CA LYS A 215 17.85 -19.26 -28.18
C LYS A 215 17.43 -18.90 -29.60
N ASP A 216 16.25 -18.31 -29.78
CA ASP A 216 15.74 -17.92 -31.09
C ASP A 216 16.70 -16.95 -31.79
N ALA A 217 17.14 -17.33 -33.00
CA ALA A 217 18.11 -16.56 -33.76
C ALA A 217 17.57 -15.18 -34.19
N ALA A 218 16.27 -15.04 -34.44
CA ALA A 218 15.62 -13.79 -34.77
C ALA A 218 15.62 -12.85 -33.56
N VAL A 219 15.25 -13.36 -32.38
CA VAL A 219 15.28 -12.60 -31.11
C VAL A 219 16.69 -12.10 -30.83
N VAL A 220 17.70 -12.97 -30.92
CA VAL A 220 19.11 -12.61 -30.70
C VAL A 220 19.59 -11.57 -31.72
N LYS A 221 19.18 -11.68 -32.98
CA LYS A 221 19.53 -10.69 -34.02
C LYS A 221 18.94 -9.31 -33.69
N GLU A 222 17.71 -9.26 -33.22
CA GLU A 222 17.08 -7.99 -32.79
C GLU A 222 17.75 -7.41 -31.55
N ARG A 223 18.01 -8.23 -30.52
CA ARG A 223 18.70 -7.82 -29.29
C ARG A 223 20.06 -7.18 -29.55
N LYS A 224 20.82 -7.71 -30.51
CA LYS A 224 22.13 -7.16 -30.90
C LYS A 224 22.06 -5.72 -31.41
N LYS A 225 20.95 -5.29 -32.00
CA LYS A 225 20.75 -3.89 -32.43
C LYS A 225 20.76 -2.92 -31.24
N PHE A 226 20.41 -3.41 -30.05
CA PHE A 226 20.38 -2.65 -28.80
C PHE A 226 21.61 -2.89 -27.92
N GLY A 227 22.63 -3.59 -28.43
CA GLY A 227 23.84 -3.92 -27.68
C GLY A 227 23.71 -5.13 -26.75
N LEU A 228 22.61 -5.89 -26.84
CA LEU A 228 22.36 -7.07 -25.99
C LEU A 228 22.69 -8.39 -26.72
N GLY A 229 23.18 -9.36 -25.95
CA GLY A 229 23.54 -10.69 -26.44
C GLY A 229 22.44 -11.76 -26.24
N ARG A 230 22.89 -13.02 -26.16
CA ARG A 230 22.06 -14.20 -25.85
C ARG A 230 21.73 -14.34 -24.36
N LYS A 231 22.52 -13.71 -23.51
CA LYS A 231 22.29 -13.71 -22.06
C LYS A 231 21.15 -12.75 -21.73
N ILE A 232 20.37 -13.10 -20.73
CA ILE A 232 19.37 -12.20 -20.16
C ILE A 232 20.06 -11.26 -19.17
N THR A 233 19.63 -10.01 -19.12
CA THR A 233 20.08 -9.12 -18.04
C THR A 233 19.30 -9.42 -16.75
N ASP A 234 19.86 -9.07 -15.60
CA ASP A 234 19.11 -9.07 -14.33
C ASP A 234 17.86 -8.19 -14.42
N VAL A 235 17.94 -7.02 -15.06
CA VAL A 235 16.78 -6.13 -15.30
C VAL A 235 15.66 -6.84 -16.08
N GLU A 236 15.98 -7.56 -17.15
CA GLU A 236 15.00 -8.31 -17.95
C GLU A 236 14.40 -9.48 -17.17
N LEU A 237 15.23 -10.23 -16.45
CA LEU A 237 14.80 -11.40 -15.70
C LEU A 237 13.88 -11.01 -14.54
N GLU A 238 14.25 -9.98 -13.78
CA GLU A 238 13.44 -9.41 -12.69
C GLU A 238 12.13 -8.84 -13.23
N CYS A 239 12.18 -8.09 -14.34
CA CYS A 239 10.97 -7.55 -14.99
C CYS A 239 10.01 -8.67 -15.42
N LEU A 240 10.50 -9.75 -16.01
CA LEU A 240 9.68 -10.89 -16.39
C LEU A 240 9.14 -11.63 -15.17
N ALA A 241 9.97 -11.88 -14.14
CA ALA A 241 9.54 -12.54 -12.90
C ALA A 241 8.38 -11.79 -12.23
N GLN A 242 8.52 -10.47 -12.12
CA GLN A 242 7.48 -9.60 -11.60
C GLN A 242 6.22 -9.62 -12.48
N THR A 243 6.39 -9.44 -13.80
CA THR A 243 5.28 -9.38 -14.76
C THR A 243 4.54 -10.71 -14.86
N TRP A 244 5.20 -11.84 -14.62
CA TRP A 244 4.63 -13.19 -14.72
C TRP A 244 4.24 -13.80 -13.36
N SER A 245 4.43 -13.06 -12.26
CA SER A 245 4.01 -13.48 -10.92
C SER A 245 2.51 -13.78 -10.82
N GLU A 246 2.12 -14.58 -9.84
CA GLU A 246 0.69 -14.84 -9.56
C GLU A 246 -0.07 -13.55 -9.29
N HIS A 247 0.54 -12.65 -8.52
CA HIS A 247 -0.04 -11.36 -8.19
C HIS A 247 -0.33 -10.49 -9.43
N CYS A 248 0.55 -10.45 -10.43
CA CYS A 248 0.35 -9.60 -11.62
C CYS A 248 -0.50 -10.26 -12.71
N LYS A 249 -0.29 -11.56 -12.99
CA LYS A 249 -0.98 -12.27 -14.09
C LYS A 249 -2.21 -13.05 -13.65
N HIS A 250 -2.43 -13.20 -12.34
CA HIS A 250 -3.55 -13.94 -11.78
C HIS A 250 -3.63 -15.35 -12.42
N LYS A 251 -2.52 -16.11 -12.37
CA LYS A 251 -2.37 -17.35 -13.16
C LYS A 251 -3.39 -18.40 -12.75
N ILE A 252 -3.76 -18.47 -11.47
CA ILE A 252 -4.83 -19.34 -10.99
C ILE A 252 -6.17 -18.96 -11.62
N PHE A 253 -6.50 -17.66 -11.63
CA PHE A 253 -7.75 -17.16 -12.22
C PHE A 253 -7.83 -17.35 -13.73
N ASN A 254 -6.68 -17.37 -14.43
CA ASN A 254 -6.58 -17.59 -15.87
C ASN A 254 -6.16 -19.02 -16.26
N SER A 255 -6.12 -19.94 -15.29
CA SER A 255 -5.69 -21.31 -15.51
C SER A 255 -6.72 -22.13 -16.29
N PHE A 256 -6.24 -23.20 -16.93
CA PHE A 256 -7.09 -24.28 -17.42
C PHE A 256 -7.25 -25.30 -16.29
N ILE A 257 -8.48 -25.54 -15.84
CA ILE A 257 -8.79 -26.40 -14.70
C ILE A 257 -9.62 -27.58 -15.16
N THR A 258 -9.12 -28.79 -14.93
CA THR A 258 -9.91 -30.02 -14.97
C THR A 258 -10.53 -30.23 -13.59
N TYR A 259 -11.81 -29.92 -13.45
CA TYR A 259 -12.55 -29.98 -12.19
C TYR A 259 -13.46 -31.21 -12.14
N LYS A 260 -13.39 -31.99 -11.06
CA LYS A 260 -14.30 -33.09 -10.77
C LYS A 260 -15.24 -32.71 -9.63
N ASP A 261 -16.55 -32.76 -9.89
CA ASP A 261 -17.57 -32.47 -8.88
C ASP A 261 -17.88 -33.67 -7.95
N GLU A 262 -18.81 -33.47 -7.02
CA GLU A 262 -19.27 -34.48 -6.06
C GLU A 262 -20.00 -35.68 -6.69
N SER A 263 -20.58 -35.51 -7.88
CA SER A 263 -21.21 -36.58 -8.67
C SER A 263 -20.20 -37.39 -9.47
N GLY A 264 -18.95 -36.90 -9.54
CA GLY A 264 -17.88 -37.43 -10.34
C GLY A 264 -17.87 -36.94 -11.79
N GLN A 265 -18.72 -35.98 -12.15
CA GLN A 265 -18.68 -35.30 -13.44
C GLN A 265 -17.40 -34.49 -13.54
N VAL A 266 -16.76 -34.58 -14.71
CA VAL A 266 -15.57 -33.79 -15.04
C VAL A 266 -15.99 -32.61 -15.90
N LEU A 267 -15.58 -31.42 -15.49
CA LEU A 267 -15.78 -30.15 -16.16
C LEU A 267 -14.42 -29.57 -16.53
N GLU A 268 -14.30 -29.06 -17.74
CA GLU A 268 -13.14 -28.28 -18.17
C GLU A 268 -13.49 -26.80 -18.05
N ILE A 269 -12.71 -26.06 -17.26
CA ILE A 269 -12.88 -24.64 -17.03
C ILE A 269 -11.65 -23.94 -17.60
N ASP A 270 -11.84 -23.15 -18.65
CA ASP A 270 -10.80 -22.30 -19.21
C ASP A 270 -10.96 -20.88 -18.63
N SER A 271 -10.07 -20.49 -17.72
CA SER A 271 -10.12 -19.24 -16.96
C SER A 271 -11.37 -19.09 -16.07
N LEU A 272 -11.18 -19.19 -14.75
CA LEU A 272 -12.22 -18.85 -13.76
C LEU A 272 -12.72 -17.41 -13.96
N PHE A 273 -11.80 -16.49 -14.29
CA PHE A 273 -12.11 -15.09 -14.49
C PHE A 273 -13.02 -14.87 -15.70
N ASP A 274 -12.65 -15.41 -16.85
CA ASP A 274 -13.45 -15.24 -18.07
C ASP A 274 -14.79 -15.98 -17.97
N SER A 275 -14.78 -17.19 -17.40
CA SER A 275 -15.96 -18.05 -17.29
C SER A 275 -17.00 -17.52 -16.31
N TYR A 276 -16.59 -17.22 -15.07
CA TYR A 276 -17.53 -16.95 -13.98
C TYR A 276 -17.65 -15.47 -13.62
N ILE A 277 -16.60 -14.65 -13.81
CA ILE A 277 -16.64 -13.23 -13.48
C ILE A 277 -17.05 -12.39 -14.70
N ARG A 278 -16.27 -12.45 -15.79
CA ARG A 278 -16.60 -11.76 -17.04
C ARG A 278 -17.85 -12.34 -17.69
N GLY A 279 -17.99 -13.66 -17.71
CA GLY A 279 -19.15 -14.36 -18.26
C GLY A 279 -20.47 -13.97 -17.56
N ALA A 280 -20.49 -13.91 -16.22
CA ALA A 280 -21.65 -13.45 -15.48
C ALA A 280 -21.96 -11.96 -15.75
N THR A 281 -20.93 -11.11 -15.73
CA THR A 281 -21.06 -9.67 -16.02
C THR A 281 -21.61 -9.44 -17.42
N LYS A 282 -21.10 -10.15 -18.43
CA LYS A 282 -21.57 -10.10 -19.81
C LYS A 282 -23.06 -10.45 -19.90
N LYS A 283 -23.49 -11.54 -19.27
CA LYS A 283 -24.91 -11.95 -19.22
C LYS A 283 -25.80 -10.86 -18.60
N VAL A 284 -25.34 -10.20 -17.53
CA VAL A 284 -26.07 -9.10 -16.90
C VAL A 284 -26.18 -7.90 -17.85
N ARG A 285 -25.07 -7.49 -18.46
CA ARG A 285 -25.03 -6.36 -19.42
C ARG A 285 -25.92 -6.61 -20.64
N GLU A 286 -25.87 -7.82 -21.21
CA GLU A 286 -26.74 -8.23 -22.32
C GLU A 286 -28.23 -8.14 -21.96
N ARG A 287 -28.60 -8.56 -20.74
CA ARG A 287 -29.97 -8.46 -20.23
C ARG A 287 -30.42 -7.00 -20.04
N LEU A 288 -29.51 -6.12 -19.61
CA LEU A 288 -29.81 -4.69 -19.45
C LEU A 288 -29.98 -3.97 -20.80
N GLY A 289 -29.28 -4.42 -21.85
CA GLY A 289 -29.39 -3.87 -23.20
C GLY A 289 -29.13 -2.35 -23.21
N LYS A 290 -30.13 -1.56 -23.62
CA LYS A 290 -30.02 -0.08 -23.63
C LYS A 290 -29.91 0.55 -22.23
N LYS A 291 -30.21 -0.22 -21.18
CA LYS A 291 -30.07 0.22 -19.79
C LYS A 291 -28.70 -0.14 -19.20
N ASP A 292 -27.77 -0.68 -19.99
CA ASP A 292 -26.42 -0.95 -19.51
C ASP A 292 -25.73 0.35 -19.11
N TRP A 293 -25.27 0.40 -17.86
CA TRP A 293 -24.58 1.53 -17.24
C TRP A 293 -23.09 1.23 -17.04
N CYS A 294 -22.59 0.06 -17.41
CA CYS A 294 -21.17 -0.29 -17.35
C CYS A 294 -20.40 0.37 -18.51
N LEU A 295 -19.38 1.18 -18.18
CA LEU A 295 -18.59 1.92 -19.17
C LEU A 295 -17.21 1.30 -19.39
N SER A 296 -16.46 1.05 -18.31
CA SER A 296 -15.15 0.40 -18.34
C SER A 296 -15.11 -0.70 -17.30
N VAL A 297 -14.97 -1.96 -17.73
CA VAL A 297 -14.97 -3.11 -16.83
C VAL A 297 -13.87 -4.07 -17.29
N PHE A 298 -12.99 -4.48 -16.38
CA PHE A 298 -11.88 -5.43 -16.61
C PHE A 298 -10.78 -4.98 -17.58
N VAL A 299 -10.68 -3.68 -17.88
CA VAL A 299 -9.71 -3.12 -18.86
C VAL A 299 -8.86 -1.97 -18.30
N ASP A 300 -9.14 -1.52 -17.07
CA ASP A 300 -8.45 -0.40 -16.41
C ASP A 300 -8.30 -0.69 -14.91
N ASN A 301 -7.63 0.19 -14.17
CA ASN A 301 -7.25 -0.01 -12.76
C ASN A 301 -8.47 -0.17 -11.84
N ALA A 302 -9.60 0.48 -12.18
CA ALA A 302 -10.87 0.39 -11.48
C ALA A 302 -12.06 0.21 -12.45
N GLY A 303 -13.20 -0.25 -11.91
CA GLY A 303 -14.45 -0.34 -12.66
C GLY A 303 -15.10 1.04 -12.79
N VAL A 304 -15.63 1.35 -13.97
CA VAL A 304 -16.35 2.60 -14.26
C VAL A 304 -17.77 2.31 -14.70
N ILE A 305 -18.69 3.03 -14.07
CA ILE A 305 -20.11 2.99 -14.39
C ILE A 305 -20.64 4.41 -14.64
N LYS A 306 -21.72 4.53 -15.41
CA LYS A 306 -22.49 5.77 -15.53
C LYS A 306 -23.19 6.04 -14.20
N PHE A 307 -22.98 7.23 -13.64
CA PHE A 307 -23.72 7.68 -12.44
C PHE A 307 -24.97 8.45 -12.86
N ASN A 308 -24.79 9.48 -13.68
CA ASN A 308 -25.86 10.22 -14.34
C ASN A 308 -25.41 10.66 -15.75
N ASP A 309 -26.10 11.60 -16.39
CA ASP A 309 -25.75 12.04 -17.75
C ASP A 309 -24.41 12.79 -17.82
N ASP A 310 -24.03 13.46 -16.74
CA ASP A 310 -22.87 14.35 -16.69
C ASP A 310 -21.66 13.75 -15.97
N TYR A 311 -21.84 12.65 -15.22
CA TYR A 311 -20.81 12.04 -14.39
C TYR A 311 -20.80 10.51 -14.42
N ASN A 312 -19.60 9.97 -14.21
CA ASN A 312 -19.32 8.55 -14.03
C ASN A 312 -18.82 8.28 -12.61
N LEU A 313 -19.20 7.13 -12.05
CA LEU A 313 -18.67 6.62 -10.80
C LEU A 313 -17.55 5.61 -11.10
N VAL A 314 -16.50 5.65 -10.29
CA VAL A 314 -15.34 4.77 -10.35
C VAL A 314 -15.21 4.08 -9.02
N PHE A 315 -15.01 2.75 -8.99
CA PHE A 315 -14.89 2.01 -7.74
C PHE A 315 -13.88 0.87 -7.85
N LYS A 316 -13.09 0.70 -6.78
CA LYS A 316 -12.09 -0.35 -6.65
C LYS A 316 -11.99 -0.82 -5.21
N VAL A 317 -11.71 -2.11 -5.05
CA VAL A 317 -11.30 -2.73 -3.79
C VAL A 317 -10.06 -3.57 -4.06
N GLU A 318 -9.07 -3.49 -3.18
CA GLU A 318 -7.83 -4.25 -3.18
C GLU A 318 -7.58 -4.91 -1.82
N THR A 319 -6.53 -5.72 -1.73
CA THR A 319 -6.09 -6.33 -0.48
C THR A 319 -4.61 -6.10 -0.23
N HIS A 320 -4.21 -5.98 1.04
CA HIS A 320 -2.81 -5.80 1.42
C HIS A 320 -2.38 -6.75 2.56
N ASN A 321 -2.64 -8.04 2.35
CA ASN A 321 -2.64 -9.07 3.40
C ASN A 321 -1.23 -9.41 3.94
N SER A 322 -0.30 -9.84 3.06
CA SER A 322 1.04 -10.28 3.47
C SER A 322 1.85 -9.15 4.10
N PRO A 323 1.87 -7.92 3.54
CA PRO A 323 2.59 -6.82 4.17
C PRO A 323 1.98 -6.45 5.52
N SER A 324 0.66 -6.50 5.67
CA SER A 324 -0.01 -6.25 6.95
C SER A 324 0.24 -7.35 8.01
N ALA A 325 0.66 -8.55 7.60
CA ALA A 325 1.11 -9.59 8.53
C ALA A 325 2.49 -9.27 9.12
N LEU A 326 3.38 -8.68 8.31
CA LEU A 326 4.77 -8.37 8.66
C LEU A 326 4.91 -7.01 9.35
N ASP A 327 4.30 -5.98 8.77
CA ASP A 327 4.20 -4.63 9.31
C ASP A 327 2.75 -4.16 9.22
N PRO A 328 1.92 -4.40 10.26
CA PRO A 328 0.50 -4.09 10.23
C PRO A 328 0.18 -2.63 9.93
N TYR A 329 0.98 -1.70 10.45
CA TYR A 329 0.77 -0.27 10.24
C TYR A 329 1.14 0.16 8.82
N GLY A 330 2.38 -0.11 8.38
CA GLY A 330 2.83 0.25 7.04
C GLY A 330 2.03 -0.47 5.96
N GLY A 331 1.79 -1.77 6.12
CA GLY A 331 1.00 -2.58 5.19
C GLY A 331 -0.43 -2.09 5.00
N ALA A 332 -1.13 -1.70 6.06
CA ALA A 332 -2.49 -1.16 5.92
C ALA A 332 -2.51 0.27 5.39
N LEU A 333 -1.54 1.09 5.79
CA LEU A 333 -1.37 2.44 5.28
C LEU A 333 -1.16 2.43 3.76
N THR A 334 -0.25 1.58 3.25
CA THR A 334 -0.02 1.42 1.81
C THR A 334 -1.17 0.70 1.12
N GLY A 335 -1.92 -0.15 1.81
CA GLY A 335 -3.16 -0.73 1.30
C GLY A 335 -4.17 0.37 0.93
N ILE A 336 -4.47 1.29 1.86
CA ILE A 336 -5.47 2.34 1.60
C ILE A 336 -4.96 3.42 0.64
N VAL A 337 -3.71 3.87 0.76
CA VAL A 337 -3.17 4.84 -0.21
C VAL A 337 -2.83 4.19 -1.56
N GLY A 338 -2.63 2.88 -1.61
CA GLY A 338 -2.51 2.10 -2.84
C GLY A 338 -3.81 2.17 -3.64
N VAL A 339 -4.90 1.69 -3.04
CA VAL A 339 -6.20 1.68 -3.70
C VAL A 339 -6.73 3.08 -4.03
N ASN A 340 -6.38 4.12 -3.26
CA ASN A 340 -6.71 5.51 -3.64
C ASN A 340 -6.19 5.87 -5.04
N ARG A 341 -5.02 5.34 -5.42
CA ARG A 341 -4.43 5.63 -6.74
C ARG A 341 -5.20 4.95 -7.87
N ASP A 342 -5.91 3.85 -7.64
CA ASP A 342 -6.58 3.12 -8.70
C ASP A 342 -7.75 3.90 -9.33
N PRO A 343 -8.78 4.36 -8.58
CA PRO A 343 -9.79 5.24 -9.17
C PRO A 343 -9.17 6.52 -9.71
N PHE A 344 -8.09 7.01 -9.09
CA PHE A 344 -7.43 8.21 -9.56
C PHE A 344 -6.69 8.02 -10.89
N ALA A 345 -6.16 6.82 -11.12
CA ALA A 345 -5.50 6.40 -12.35
C ALA A 345 -6.49 5.97 -13.44
N THR A 346 -7.78 5.81 -13.13
CA THR A 346 -8.75 5.22 -14.05
C THR A 346 -9.27 6.25 -15.05
N GLY A 347 -9.33 5.86 -16.33
CA GLY A 347 -9.60 6.79 -17.43
C GLY A 347 -8.59 7.94 -17.45
N LYS A 348 -9.10 9.16 -17.53
CA LYS A 348 -8.30 10.40 -17.42
C LYS A 348 -8.15 10.88 -15.97
N GLY A 349 -8.70 10.13 -15.00
CA GLY A 349 -8.55 10.31 -13.57
C GLY A 349 -9.80 10.84 -12.86
N ALA A 350 -10.13 10.26 -11.70
CA ALA A 350 -11.33 10.56 -10.93
C ALA A 350 -11.04 11.27 -9.59
N LYS A 351 -11.94 12.16 -9.16
CA LYS A 351 -11.87 12.76 -7.82
C LYS A 351 -12.37 11.75 -6.79
N LEU A 352 -11.53 11.41 -5.82
CA LEU A 352 -11.86 10.45 -4.76
C LEU A 352 -12.93 11.02 -3.81
N ILE A 353 -13.96 10.22 -3.51
CA ILE A 353 -15.15 10.65 -2.74
C ILE A 353 -15.28 9.95 -1.39
N PHE A 354 -14.90 8.68 -1.28
CA PHE A 354 -14.90 7.92 -0.01
C PHE A 354 -14.04 6.66 -0.10
N ASN A 355 -13.72 6.13 1.07
CA ASN A 355 -13.05 4.86 1.31
C ASN A 355 -13.96 3.85 2.05
N THR A 356 -13.63 2.57 1.94
CA THR A 356 -14.26 1.47 2.68
C THR A 356 -13.21 0.43 3.07
N ASP A 357 -13.41 -0.29 4.18
CA ASP A 357 -12.47 -1.32 4.64
C ASP A 357 -13.17 -2.58 5.16
N VAL A 358 -12.65 -3.76 4.82
CA VAL A 358 -13.11 -5.02 5.42
C VAL A 358 -11.90 -5.75 5.98
N PHE A 359 -11.98 -6.17 7.23
CA PHE A 359 -10.87 -6.83 7.91
C PHE A 359 -11.23 -8.20 8.47
N CYS A 360 -10.29 -9.14 8.36
CA CYS A 360 -10.37 -10.43 9.03
C CYS A 360 -9.11 -10.66 9.88
N PHE A 361 -9.30 -10.91 11.19
CA PHE A 361 -8.21 -11.10 12.15
C PHE A 361 -8.43 -12.35 13.01
N ALA A 362 -7.35 -12.85 13.61
CA ALA A 362 -7.49 -13.70 14.80
C ALA A 362 -7.95 -12.85 16.02
N PRO A 363 -8.56 -13.46 17.05
CA PRO A 363 -9.03 -12.73 18.23
C PRO A 363 -7.91 -11.89 18.90
N PRO A 364 -8.14 -10.61 19.26
CA PRO A 364 -7.12 -9.75 19.85
C PRO A 364 -6.79 -10.09 21.32
N ASP A 365 -7.53 -11.01 21.93
CA ASP A 365 -7.30 -11.60 23.25
C ASP A 365 -6.69 -13.02 23.17
N TYR A 366 -6.09 -13.37 22.02
CA TYR A 366 -5.46 -14.68 21.79
C TYR A 366 -4.43 -15.04 22.86
N ALA A 367 -4.70 -16.09 23.63
CA ALA A 367 -3.86 -16.50 24.76
C ALA A 367 -2.99 -17.75 24.50
N LYS A 368 -3.15 -18.41 23.34
CA LYS A 368 -2.41 -19.64 23.01
C LYS A 368 -0.98 -19.28 22.55
N PRO A 369 -0.02 -20.22 22.63
CA PRO A 369 1.32 -20.01 22.08
C PRO A 369 1.28 -19.61 20.59
N LEU A 370 2.12 -18.63 20.23
CA LEU A 370 2.26 -18.16 18.85
C LEU A 370 3.43 -18.88 18.17
N PRO A 371 3.31 -19.26 16.88
CA PRO A 371 4.46 -19.66 16.08
C PRO A 371 5.53 -18.56 16.02
N GLN A 372 6.78 -18.95 15.75
CA GLN A 372 7.86 -17.98 15.63
C GLN A 372 7.57 -16.98 14.48
N ARG A 373 7.96 -15.72 14.69
CA ARG A 373 7.80 -14.59 13.74
C ARG A 373 6.35 -14.15 13.44
N ILE A 374 5.33 -14.82 13.98
CA ILE A 374 3.95 -14.33 13.91
C ILE A 374 3.73 -13.25 14.97
N LEU A 375 3.22 -12.10 14.54
CA LEU A 375 2.83 -11.03 15.44
C LEU A 375 1.55 -11.40 16.20
N HIS A 376 1.47 -11.01 17.47
CA HIS A 376 0.26 -11.20 18.25
C HIS A 376 -0.95 -10.55 17.54
N PRO A 377 -2.13 -11.20 17.45
CA PRO A 377 -3.28 -10.68 16.70
C PRO A 377 -3.69 -9.26 17.09
N ARG A 378 -3.60 -8.93 18.39
CA ARG A 378 -3.80 -7.56 18.88
C ARG A 378 -2.92 -6.52 18.20
N ARG A 379 -1.62 -6.84 18.00
CA ARG A 379 -0.66 -5.94 17.33
C ARG A 379 -1.04 -5.75 15.86
N ILE A 380 -1.49 -6.83 15.20
CA ILE A 380 -1.98 -6.77 13.82
C ILE A 380 -3.22 -5.87 13.74
N TYR A 381 -4.24 -6.17 14.53
CA TYR A 381 -5.49 -5.41 14.59
C TYR A 381 -5.25 -3.92 14.87
N GLU A 382 -4.50 -3.57 15.93
CA GLU A 382 -4.21 -2.18 16.27
C GLU A 382 -3.45 -1.45 15.16
N GLY A 383 -2.43 -2.10 14.59
CA GLY A 383 -1.59 -1.50 13.56
C GLY A 383 -2.35 -1.30 12.24
N VAL A 384 -3.13 -2.29 11.79
CA VAL A 384 -3.94 -2.16 10.56
C VAL A 384 -4.94 -1.03 10.70
N ARG A 385 -5.66 -0.99 11.83
CA ARG A 385 -6.65 0.04 12.14
C ARG A 385 -6.04 1.44 12.19
N GLU A 386 -4.85 1.60 12.78
CA GLU A 386 -4.11 2.88 12.81
C GLU A 386 -3.55 3.26 11.43
N GLY A 387 -3.12 2.28 10.62
CA GLY A 387 -2.63 2.50 9.25
C GLY A 387 -3.74 3.02 8.32
N VAL A 388 -4.92 2.39 8.32
CA VAL A 388 -6.07 2.84 7.52
C VAL A 388 -6.57 4.20 7.97
N GLU A 389 -6.64 4.46 9.28
CA GLU A 389 -6.96 5.79 9.81
C GLU A 389 -6.03 6.85 9.25
N HIS A 390 -4.71 6.66 9.42
CA HIS A 390 -3.74 7.64 9.00
C HIS A 390 -3.78 7.86 7.48
N GLY A 391 -3.97 6.81 6.70
CA GLY A 391 -4.07 6.90 5.25
C GLY A 391 -5.31 7.67 4.79
N GLY A 392 -6.51 7.32 5.30
CA GLY A 392 -7.76 7.99 4.96
C GLY A 392 -7.81 9.44 5.44
N ASN A 393 -7.61 9.65 6.74
CA ASN A 393 -7.75 10.96 7.38
C ASN A 393 -6.76 11.98 6.81
N LYS A 394 -5.48 11.61 6.65
CA LYS A 394 -4.45 12.52 6.14
C LYS A 394 -4.57 12.76 4.63
N SER A 395 -5.19 11.85 3.89
CA SER A 395 -5.55 12.07 2.48
C SER A 395 -6.77 12.96 2.31
N GLY A 396 -7.57 13.17 3.36
CA GLY A 396 -8.83 13.92 3.30
C GLY A 396 -9.92 13.17 2.54
N ILE A 397 -9.97 11.84 2.69
CA ILE A 397 -10.98 10.97 2.09
C ILE A 397 -11.69 10.23 3.23
N PRO A 398 -13.02 10.38 3.38
CA PRO A 398 -13.73 9.79 4.50
C PRO A 398 -13.82 8.28 4.33
N THR A 399 -13.63 7.51 5.41
CA THR A 399 -13.84 6.06 5.41
C THR A 399 -15.25 5.77 5.90
N VAL A 400 -16.17 5.37 5.03
CA VAL A 400 -17.61 5.50 5.27
C VAL A 400 -18.32 4.16 5.47
N ASN A 401 -17.69 3.04 5.12
CA ASN A 401 -18.26 1.70 5.22
C ASN A 401 -17.19 0.68 5.60
N GLY A 402 -17.59 -0.41 6.23
CA GLY A 402 -16.68 -1.51 6.49
C GLY A 402 -17.23 -2.66 7.31
N CYS A 403 -16.38 -3.65 7.58
CA CYS A 403 -16.71 -4.81 8.41
C CYS A 403 -15.44 -5.39 9.07
N ILE A 404 -15.59 -6.00 10.25
CA ILE A 404 -14.50 -6.68 10.96
C ILE A 404 -14.98 -8.07 11.41
N VAL A 405 -14.27 -9.09 10.95
CA VAL A 405 -14.49 -10.49 11.30
C VAL A 405 -13.30 -11.03 12.10
N PHE A 406 -13.59 -11.73 13.19
CA PHE A 406 -12.61 -12.42 14.03
C PHE A 406 -12.79 -13.93 13.92
N ASP A 407 -11.72 -14.64 13.54
CA ASP A 407 -11.64 -16.10 13.48
C ASP A 407 -10.17 -16.56 13.61
N GLU A 408 -9.91 -17.64 14.35
CA GLU A 408 -8.54 -18.13 14.59
C GLU A 408 -7.79 -18.50 13.29
N ARG A 409 -8.50 -18.82 12.19
CA ARG A 409 -7.88 -19.16 10.90
C ARG A 409 -7.03 -18.02 10.31
N TYR A 410 -7.27 -16.78 10.73
CA TYR A 410 -6.52 -15.60 10.29
C TYR A 410 -5.26 -15.33 11.14
N LEU A 411 -4.85 -16.27 12.00
CA LEU A 411 -3.66 -16.12 12.84
C LEU A 411 -2.37 -15.97 12.03
N GLY A 412 -2.23 -16.74 10.93
CA GLY A 412 -1.05 -16.72 10.07
C GLY A 412 -1.00 -15.51 9.14
N LYS A 413 -2.16 -15.08 8.65
CA LYS A 413 -2.28 -14.01 7.67
C LYS A 413 -3.65 -13.32 7.83
N PRO A 414 -3.70 -12.02 8.17
CA PRO A 414 -4.95 -11.28 8.21
C PRO A 414 -5.46 -11.04 6.78
N LEU A 415 -6.76 -10.76 6.65
CA LEU A 415 -7.29 -10.17 5.42
C LEU A 415 -7.53 -8.68 5.65
N VAL A 416 -6.95 -7.86 4.79
CA VAL A 416 -7.00 -6.40 4.88
C VAL A 416 -7.48 -5.87 3.53
N TYR A 417 -8.78 -5.72 3.37
CA TYR A 417 -9.41 -5.14 2.19
C TYR A 417 -9.49 -3.63 2.35
N CYS A 418 -9.07 -2.89 1.33
CA CYS A 418 -9.20 -1.44 1.25
C CYS A 418 -9.90 -1.10 -0.07
N GLY A 419 -10.89 -0.23 -0.04
CA GLY A 419 -11.62 0.21 -1.22
C GLY A 419 -11.76 1.71 -1.28
N THR A 420 -11.86 2.23 -2.50
CA THR A 420 -12.01 3.66 -2.78
C THR A 420 -12.98 3.86 -3.94
N ALA A 421 -13.87 4.82 -3.78
CA ALA A 421 -14.69 5.34 -4.87
C ALA A 421 -14.24 6.73 -5.30
N GLY A 422 -14.40 7.02 -6.58
CA GLY A 422 -14.19 8.33 -7.17
C GLY A 422 -15.30 8.72 -8.14
N ILE A 423 -15.39 10.00 -8.46
CA ILE A 423 -16.30 10.56 -9.46
C ILE A 423 -15.51 11.32 -10.52
N MET A 424 -15.92 11.20 -11.78
CA MET A 424 -15.35 11.96 -12.89
C MET A 424 -16.44 12.46 -13.83
N PRO A 425 -16.24 13.60 -14.51
CA PRO A 425 -17.15 14.05 -15.57
C PRO A 425 -17.33 12.94 -16.61
N ALA A 426 -18.51 12.78 -17.20
CA ALA A 426 -18.75 11.77 -18.23
C ALA A 426 -17.89 12.02 -19.47
N ARG A 427 -17.66 13.31 -19.78
CA ARG A 427 -16.81 13.78 -20.86
C ARG A 427 -15.85 14.87 -20.39
N LEU A 428 -14.66 14.89 -20.98
CA LEU A 428 -13.63 15.91 -20.82
C LEU A 428 -13.21 16.35 -22.22
N HIS A 429 -13.36 17.65 -22.52
CA HIS A 429 -12.99 18.23 -23.82
C HIS A 429 -13.65 17.51 -25.02
N GLY A 430 -14.92 17.12 -24.88
CA GLY A 430 -15.70 16.40 -25.89
C GLY A 430 -15.53 14.88 -25.88
N GLU A 431 -14.45 14.38 -25.29
CA GLU A 431 -14.12 12.95 -25.26
C GLU A 431 -14.63 12.26 -23.99
N PRO A 432 -14.98 10.95 -24.04
CA PRO A 432 -15.27 10.20 -22.84
C PRO A 432 -14.09 10.24 -21.85
N SER A 433 -14.38 10.45 -20.56
CA SER A 433 -13.35 10.53 -19.53
C SER A 433 -12.77 9.17 -19.14
N HIS A 434 -13.52 8.09 -19.36
CA HIS A 434 -13.14 6.72 -18.98
C HIS A 434 -12.20 6.05 -19.98
N THR A 435 -11.85 6.73 -21.08
CA THR A 435 -10.94 6.21 -22.11
C THR A 435 -9.57 6.85 -22.04
N LYS A 436 -8.54 6.06 -22.31
CA LYS A 436 -7.13 6.46 -22.38
C LYS A 436 -6.62 6.29 -23.80
N GLU A 437 -5.70 7.15 -24.20
CA GLU A 437 -4.98 7.05 -25.46
C GLU A 437 -3.52 7.46 -25.23
N ILE A 438 -2.60 6.81 -25.95
CA ILE A 438 -1.19 7.21 -26.01
C ILE A 438 -0.79 7.28 -27.47
N VAL A 439 -0.19 8.41 -27.86
CA VAL A 439 0.35 8.60 -29.20
C VAL A 439 1.86 8.34 -29.16
N PRO A 440 2.44 7.56 -30.10
CA PRO A 440 3.89 7.43 -30.20
C PRO A 440 4.57 8.80 -30.25
N GLY A 441 5.57 8.99 -29.38
CA GLY A 441 6.21 10.29 -29.16
C GLY A 441 5.79 11.00 -27.87
N ASP A 442 4.65 10.65 -27.28
CA ASP A 442 4.27 11.13 -25.94
C ASP A 442 5.37 10.82 -24.93
N LEU A 443 5.60 11.76 -24.01
CA LEU A 443 6.61 11.64 -22.98
C LEU A 443 6.11 10.76 -21.83
N ILE A 444 6.99 9.90 -21.34
CA ILE A 444 6.77 9.13 -20.11
C ILE A 444 7.16 10.04 -18.95
N VAL A 445 6.19 10.44 -18.13
CA VAL A 445 6.41 11.30 -16.97
C VAL A 445 6.04 10.56 -15.69
N MET A 446 6.97 10.49 -14.74
CA MET A 446 6.69 10.01 -13.39
C MET A 446 6.41 11.20 -12.49
N THR A 447 5.37 11.11 -11.67
CA THR A 447 5.00 12.15 -10.70
C THR A 447 4.86 11.57 -9.29
N GLY A 448 5.11 12.39 -8.28
CA GLY A 448 4.89 12.05 -6.87
C GLY A 448 6.16 11.64 -6.13
N GLY A 449 6.15 10.49 -5.46
CA GLY A 449 7.19 10.00 -4.57
C GLY A 449 8.51 9.63 -5.26
N ARG A 450 9.60 9.61 -4.49
CA ARG A 450 10.93 9.18 -4.96
C ARG A 450 11.14 7.69 -4.83
N ILE A 451 11.96 7.13 -5.70
CA ILE A 451 12.29 5.70 -5.74
C ILE A 451 13.31 5.33 -4.67
N GLY A 452 13.03 4.26 -3.91
CA GLY A 452 13.92 3.62 -2.96
C GLY A 452 13.87 2.09 -3.07
N LYS A 453 14.57 1.36 -2.21
CA LYS A 453 14.48 -0.12 -2.12
C LYS A 453 13.18 -0.61 -1.45
N ASP A 454 12.13 0.19 -1.49
CA ASP A 454 10.85 -0.12 -0.86
C ASP A 454 10.11 -1.20 -1.66
N GLY A 455 9.74 -2.30 -1.00
CA GLY A 455 8.86 -3.33 -1.56
C GLY A 455 9.41 -4.08 -2.77
N ILE A 456 10.73 -4.07 -3.00
CA ILE A 456 11.33 -4.91 -4.05
C ILE A 456 11.02 -6.37 -3.73
N HIS A 457 10.61 -7.11 -4.76
CA HIS A 457 10.09 -8.48 -4.68
C HIS A 457 8.74 -8.60 -3.95
N GLY A 458 8.01 -7.50 -3.73
CA GLY A 458 6.71 -7.51 -3.05
C GLY A 458 5.67 -8.42 -3.69
N ALA A 459 5.56 -8.41 -5.03
CA ALA A 459 4.59 -9.24 -5.75
C ALA A 459 5.02 -10.72 -5.89
N THR A 460 6.31 -10.99 -6.12
CA THR A 460 6.83 -12.37 -6.12
C THR A 460 6.68 -12.97 -4.72
N PHE A 461 7.00 -12.20 -3.68
CA PHE A 461 6.81 -12.59 -2.28
C PHE A 461 5.35 -12.82 -1.90
N SER A 462 4.44 -11.95 -2.34
CA SER A 462 3.00 -12.12 -2.08
C SER A 462 2.40 -13.34 -2.77
N SER A 463 3.11 -13.89 -3.77
CA SER A 463 2.75 -15.11 -4.49
C SER A 463 3.27 -16.39 -3.82
N GLU A 464 4.09 -16.29 -2.77
CA GLU A 464 4.61 -17.41 -1.99
C GLU A 464 3.91 -17.54 -0.62
N GLU A 465 3.97 -18.74 -0.03
CA GLU A 465 3.56 -18.95 1.36
C GLU A 465 4.57 -18.32 2.33
N LEU A 466 4.07 -17.68 3.38
CA LEU A 466 4.93 -17.13 4.44
C LEU A 466 5.63 -18.28 5.20
N HIS A 467 6.96 -18.29 5.20
CA HIS A 467 7.77 -19.28 5.88
C HIS A 467 8.93 -18.65 6.66
N GLU A 468 9.65 -19.44 7.46
CA GLU A 468 10.72 -18.92 8.33
C GLU A 468 11.88 -18.26 7.57
N ASP A 469 12.11 -18.57 6.29
CA ASP A 469 13.19 -17.94 5.50
C ASP A 469 12.75 -16.72 4.66
N SER A 470 11.52 -16.25 4.85
CA SER A 470 10.94 -15.16 4.06
C SER A 470 11.70 -13.82 4.27
N PRO A 471 12.21 -13.16 3.20
CA PRO A 471 12.96 -11.91 3.30
C PRO A 471 12.07 -10.74 3.71
N VAL A 472 12.64 -9.80 4.50
CA VAL A 472 11.87 -8.75 5.18
C VAL A 472 11.94 -7.37 4.52
N THR A 473 12.36 -7.33 3.26
CA THR A 473 12.50 -6.11 2.44
C THR A 473 11.16 -5.55 1.93
N ALA A 474 10.04 -6.22 2.22
CA ALA A 474 8.70 -5.87 1.74
C ALA A 474 8.02 -4.72 2.50
N VAL A 475 8.62 -4.15 3.55
CA VAL A 475 7.96 -3.12 4.37
C VAL A 475 8.02 -1.76 3.69
N GLN A 476 6.85 -1.19 3.39
CA GLN A 476 6.68 0.12 2.77
C GLN A 476 6.02 1.08 3.77
N ILE A 477 6.40 2.36 3.72
CA ILE A 477 5.74 3.43 4.47
C ILE A 477 5.13 4.40 3.45
N GLY A 478 3.81 4.52 3.45
CA GLY A 478 3.10 5.49 2.63
C GLY A 478 3.21 6.92 3.15
N ASP A 479 3.06 7.90 2.26
CA ASP A 479 3.05 9.35 2.50
C ASP A 479 1.74 9.98 1.98
N PRO A 480 0.64 9.93 2.77
CA PRO A 480 -0.66 10.47 2.37
C PRO A 480 -0.64 11.94 1.94
N ILE A 481 0.29 12.75 2.47
CA ILE A 481 0.39 14.17 2.15
C ILE A 481 0.95 14.34 0.74
N THR A 482 1.99 13.58 0.38
CA THR A 482 2.50 13.56 -1.00
C THR A 482 1.44 13.09 -1.98
N GLN A 483 0.68 12.04 -1.64
CA GLN A 483 -0.45 11.59 -2.45
C GLN A 483 -1.46 12.71 -2.65
N LYS A 484 -1.86 13.41 -1.58
CA LYS A 484 -2.84 14.49 -1.65
C LYS A 484 -2.38 15.64 -2.56
N LYS A 485 -1.15 16.11 -2.42
CA LYS A 485 -0.56 17.15 -3.30
C LYS A 485 -0.59 16.71 -4.76
N MET A 486 -0.17 15.46 -5.01
CA MET A 486 -0.17 14.86 -6.34
C MET A 486 -1.58 14.76 -6.92
N THR A 487 -2.57 14.33 -6.12
CA THR A 487 -3.97 14.21 -6.54
C THR A 487 -4.56 15.56 -6.95
N ASP A 488 -4.36 16.60 -6.14
CA ASP A 488 -4.88 17.93 -6.45
C ASP A 488 -4.24 18.52 -7.71
N PHE A 489 -2.92 18.35 -7.86
CA PHE A 489 -2.18 18.73 -9.07
C PHE A 489 -2.74 18.04 -10.32
N LEU A 490 -2.89 16.72 -10.27
CA LEU A 490 -3.27 15.93 -11.43
C LEU A 490 -4.74 16.13 -11.82
N LEU A 491 -5.65 16.40 -10.88
CA LEU A 491 -7.01 16.85 -11.21
C LEU A 491 -7.01 18.17 -11.98
N MET A 492 -6.18 19.13 -11.57
CA MET A 492 -6.03 20.39 -12.33
C MET A 492 -5.39 20.16 -13.71
N ALA A 493 -4.41 19.26 -13.80
CA ALA A 493 -3.76 18.92 -15.06
C ALA A 493 -4.72 18.24 -16.04
N ARG A 494 -5.59 17.35 -15.54
CA ARG A 494 -6.68 16.70 -16.28
C ARG A 494 -7.63 17.72 -16.88
N ASP A 495 -8.13 18.63 -16.05
CA ASP A 495 -9.13 19.62 -16.46
C ASP A 495 -8.56 20.58 -17.51
N ARG A 496 -7.24 20.80 -17.48
CA ARG A 496 -6.50 21.59 -18.48
C ARG A 496 -6.01 20.79 -19.69
N ASN A 497 -6.33 19.50 -19.77
CA ASN A 497 -5.91 18.60 -20.85
C ASN A 497 -4.38 18.49 -21.03
N LEU A 498 -3.62 18.47 -19.93
CA LEU A 498 -2.15 18.46 -19.97
C LEU A 498 -1.53 17.06 -20.12
N TYR A 499 -2.33 15.99 -20.08
CA TYR A 499 -1.87 14.61 -20.31
C TYR A 499 -2.98 13.80 -20.98
N ARG A 500 -2.60 12.72 -21.67
CA ARG A 500 -3.54 11.85 -22.41
C ARG A 500 -3.93 10.59 -21.64
N ALA A 501 -2.98 10.03 -20.90
CA ALA A 501 -3.19 8.81 -20.12
C ALA A 501 -2.41 8.86 -18.81
N ILE A 502 -2.90 8.11 -17.83
CA ILE A 502 -2.32 7.97 -16.50
C ILE A 502 -2.47 6.52 -16.03
N THR A 503 -1.53 6.03 -15.23
CA THR A 503 -1.67 4.80 -14.46
C THR A 503 -0.92 4.95 -13.13
N ASP A 504 -1.31 4.18 -12.11
CA ASP A 504 -0.58 4.14 -10.85
C ASP A 504 0.73 3.35 -10.99
N ASN A 505 1.64 3.57 -10.02
CA ASN A 505 2.78 2.71 -9.78
C ASN A 505 2.51 1.88 -8.51
N GLY A 506 2.06 0.65 -8.69
CA GLY A 506 1.88 -0.34 -7.62
C GLY A 506 2.94 -1.43 -7.67
N ALA A 507 2.47 -2.68 -7.69
CA ALA A 507 3.31 -3.87 -7.82
C ALA A 507 4.20 -3.78 -9.08
N GLY A 508 5.51 -3.93 -8.91
CA GLY A 508 6.49 -3.90 -9.99
C GLY A 508 6.87 -2.52 -10.50
N GLY A 509 6.32 -1.46 -9.90
CA GLY A 509 6.78 -0.09 -10.13
C GLY A 509 6.72 0.35 -11.58
N LEU A 510 7.86 0.81 -12.11
CA LEU A 510 7.96 1.28 -13.48
C LEU A 510 7.90 0.12 -14.50
N SER A 511 8.32 -1.09 -14.14
CA SER A 511 8.22 -2.25 -15.03
C SER A 511 6.78 -2.55 -15.44
N SER A 512 5.87 -2.61 -14.48
CA SER A 512 4.43 -2.85 -14.74
C SER A 512 3.77 -1.60 -15.30
N SER A 513 3.81 -0.46 -14.61
CA SER A 513 3.10 0.74 -15.04
C SER A 513 3.44 1.21 -16.47
N VAL A 514 4.74 1.29 -16.81
CA VAL A 514 5.17 1.66 -18.17
C VAL A 514 4.96 0.50 -19.12
N GLY A 515 5.33 -0.73 -18.72
CA GLY A 515 5.24 -1.92 -19.58
C GLY A 515 3.80 -2.27 -19.97
N GLU A 516 2.83 -2.02 -19.10
CA GLU A 516 1.42 -2.25 -19.35
C GLU A 516 0.80 -1.14 -20.19
N ILE A 517 0.99 0.12 -19.81
CA ILE A 517 0.35 1.24 -20.52
C ILE A 517 0.96 1.45 -21.91
N ALA A 518 2.24 1.06 -22.12
CA ALA A 518 2.88 1.04 -23.43
C ALA A 518 2.20 0.11 -24.45
N ARG A 519 1.31 -0.80 -24.02
CA ARG A 519 0.46 -1.58 -24.95
C ARG A 519 -0.48 -0.69 -25.78
N LEU A 520 -0.80 0.51 -25.29
CA LEU A 520 -1.65 1.48 -26.00
C LEU A 520 -0.93 2.15 -27.19
N SER A 521 0.41 2.29 -27.12
CA SER A 521 1.21 2.89 -28.19
C SER A 521 2.00 1.86 -29.01
N GLY A 522 2.31 0.70 -28.42
CA GLY A 522 3.09 -0.37 -29.04
C GLY A 522 4.54 -0.48 -28.55
N GLY A 523 4.96 0.27 -27.53
CA GLY A 523 6.35 0.22 -27.02
C GLY A 523 6.74 1.43 -26.18
N CYS A 524 7.96 1.40 -25.63
CA CYS A 524 8.55 2.49 -24.89
C CYS A 524 10.08 2.54 -25.00
N ASP A 525 10.65 3.73 -24.82
CA ASP A 525 12.07 3.98 -24.53
C ASP A 525 12.14 4.74 -23.19
N LEU A 526 12.55 4.03 -22.14
CA LEU A 526 12.57 4.48 -20.75
C LEU A 526 14.01 4.61 -20.24
N ASP A 527 14.40 5.77 -19.70
CA ASP A 527 15.69 5.98 -19.04
C ASP A 527 15.53 6.04 -17.52
N VAL A 528 15.78 4.93 -16.84
CA VAL A 528 15.62 4.81 -15.39
C VAL A 528 16.67 5.61 -14.62
N LYS A 529 17.79 6.03 -15.25
CA LYS A 529 18.78 6.90 -14.60
C LYS A 529 18.20 8.28 -14.25
N LYS A 530 17.17 8.71 -14.98
CA LYS A 530 16.50 10.00 -14.74
C LYS A 530 15.55 9.96 -13.54
N ALA A 531 15.15 8.78 -13.07
CA ALA A 531 14.14 8.68 -12.02
C ALA A 531 14.66 9.28 -10.71
N PRO A 532 13.85 10.10 -10.01
CA PRO A 532 14.27 10.71 -8.75
C PRO A 532 14.37 9.65 -7.65
N LEU A 533 15.52 9.59 -6.97
CA LEU A 533 15.83 8.58 -5.97
C LEU A 533 15.84 9.17 -4.55
N LYS A 534 15.42 8.40 -3.55
CA LYS A 534 15.54 8.75 -2.12
C LYS A 534 17.01 8.83 -1.70
N TYR A 535 17.83 7.93 -2.24
CA TYR A 535 19.27 7.84 -2.03
C TYR A 535 19.94 7.25 -3.28
N ALA A 536 21.23 7.56 -3.46
CA ALA A 536 22.02 7.01 -4.55
C ALA A 536 22.33 5.51 -4.33
N GLY A 537 22.87 4.83 -5.36
CA GLY A 537 23.38 3.46 -5.24
C GLY A 537 22.37 2.35 -5.56
N LEU A 538 21.16 2.69 -5.97
CA LEU A 538 20.20 1.73 -6.52
C LEU A 538 20.68 1.17 -7.87
N GLN A 539 20.59 -0.15 -8.02
CA GLN A 539 20.88 -0.83 -9.29
C GLN A 539 19.75 -0.56 -10.30
N PRO A 540 20.00 -0.66 -11.63
CA PRO A 540 18.98 -0.34 -12.63
C PRO A 540 17.69 -1.17 -12.49
N TRP A 541 17.79 -2.46 -12.15
CA TRP A 541 16.63 -3.31 -11.89
C TRP A 541 15.88 -2.89 -10.62
N GLU A 542 16.59 -2.50 -9.55
CA GLU A 542 15.97 -1.98 -8.32
C GLU A 542 15.16 -0.71 -8.59
N ILE A 543 15.66 0.19 -9.45
CA ILE A 543 14.94 1.41 -9.84
C ILE A 543 13.68 1.06 -10.64
N LEU A 544 13.80 0.13 -11.58
CA LEU A 544 12.70 -0.26 -12.46
C LEU A 544 11.57 -0.97 -11.68
N LEU A 545 11.93 -1.85 -10.74
CA LEU A 545 10.97 -2.69 -10.00
C LEU A 545 10.49 -2.09 -8.68
N SER A 546 11.16 -1.05 -8.15
CA SER A 546 10.81 -0.43 -6.88
C SER A 546 9.31 -0.19 -6.75
N GLU A 547 8.75 -0.62 -5.62
CA GLU A 547 7.34 -0.45 -5.26
C GLU A 547 7.19 0.70 -4.24
N ALA A 548 8.10 1.69 -4.29
CA ALA A 548 7.97 2.93 -3.54
C ALA A 548 6.62 3.60 -3.82
N GLN A 549 6.00 4.15 -2.78
CA GLN A 549 4.61 4.59 -2.83
C GLN A 549 4.45 6.01 -3.42
N GLU A 550 3.18 6.40 -3.59
CA GLU A 550 2.74 7.72 -4.08
C GLU A 550 3.30 8.14 -5.43
N ARG A 551 3.37 7.21 -6.39
CA ARG A 551 3.83 7.50 -7.75
C ARG A 551 2.77 7.18 -8.79
N MET A 552 2.76 7.99 -9.86
CA MET A 552 1.95 7.77 -11.07
C MET A 552 2.81 7.91 -12.32
N THR A 553 2.51 7.12 -13.35
CA THR A 553 3.07 7.21 -14.70
C THR A 553 2.06 7.90 -15.62
N LEU A 554 2.50 8.89 -16.39
CA LEU A 554 1.67 9.63 -17.34
C LEU A 554 2.25 9.62 -18.75
N ALA A 555 1.34 9.68 -19.73
CA ALA A 555 1.64 10.03 -21.12
C ALA A 555 1.31 11.51 -21.36
N VAL A 556 2.35 12.32 -21.54
CA VAL A 556 2.24 13.77 -21.72
C VAL A 556 2.69 14.13 -23.13
N ALA A 557 1.84 14.81 -23.90
CA ALA A 557 2.19 15.27 -25.23
C ALA A 557 3.39 16.24 -25.15
N PRO A 558 4.40 16.17 -26.04
CA PRO A 558 5.59 17.02 -25.97
C PRO A 558 5.28 18.52 -25.91
N GLU A 559 4.22 18.97 -26.58
CA GLU A 559 3.76 20.36 -26.58
C GLU A 559 3.12 20.81 -25.26
N GLN A 560 2.71 19.88 -24.39
CA GLN A 560 2.11 20.17 -23.08
C GLN A 560 3.11 20.10 -21.92
N ILE A 561 4.32 19.60 -22.15
CA ILE A 561 5.25 19.27 -21.05
C ILE A 561 5.63 20.49 -20.20
N ASP A 562 5.88 21.64 -20.82
CA ASP A 562 6.28 22.84 -20.10
C ASP A 562 5.15 23.34 -19.19
N ALA A 563 3.91 23.31 -19.68
CA ALA A 563 2.72 23.66 -18.90
C ALA A 563 2.47 22.65 -17.77
N PHE A 564 2.69 21.36 -18.03
CA PHE A 564 2.57 20.29 -17.03
C PHE A 564 3.60 20.46 -15.91
N LEU A 565 4.88 20.63 -16.24
CA LEU A 565 5.96 20.82 -15.27
C LEU A 565 5.84 22.14 -14.50
N ALA A 566 5.41 23.22 -15.16
CA ALA A 566 5.16 24.49 -14.51
C ALA A 566 4.02 24.38 -13.48
N LEU A 567 2.95 23.66 -13.80
CA LEU A 567 1.86 23.39 -12.86
C LEU A 567 2.33 22.50 -11.71
N ALA A 568 3.12 21.44 -11.99
CA ALA A 568 3.67 20.55 -10.98
C ALA A 568 4.56 21.33 -9.99
N GLY A 569 5.46 22.19 -10.50
CA GLY A 569 6.31 23.05 -9.67
C GLY A 569 5.51 24.03 -8.83
N LYS A 570 4.45 24.64 -9.37
CA LYS A 570 3.55 25.53 -8.62
C LYS A 570 2.82 24.80 -7.48
N MET A 571 2.46 23.55 -7.70
CA MET A 571 1.78 22.69 -6.73
C MET A 571 2.75 21.92 -5.82
N GLU A 572 4.06 22.17 -5.96
CA GLU A 572 5.14 21.48 -5.24
C GLU A 572 5.05 19.95 -5.35
N VAL A 573 4.75 19.46 -6.56
CA VAL A 573 4.75 18.04 -6.92
C VAL A 573 5.96 17.75 -7.79
N GLU A 574 6.77 16.77 -7.38
CA GLU A 574 7.91 16.32 -8.17
C GLU A 574 7.41 15.58 -9.42
N ALA A 575 7.86 16.03 -10.60
CA ALA A 575 7.49 15.49 -11.89
C ALA A 575 8.75 15.38 -12.76
N THR A 576 9.01 14.20 -13.33
CA THR A 576 10.24 13.94 -14.08
C THR A 576 9.94 13.20 -15.38
N VAL A 577 10.45 13.73 -16.50
CA VAL A 577 10.42 13.06 -17.80
C VAL A 577 11.45 11.93 -17.82
N LEU A 578 10.99 10.69 -17.93
CA LEU A 578 11.85 9.50 -17.92
C LEU A 578 12.15 9.00 -19.33
N GLY A 579 11.33 9.33 -20.33
CA GLY A 579 11.47 8.74 -21.66
C GLY A 579 10.33 9.11 -22.57
N ARG A 580 10.03 8.24 -23.53
CA ARG A 580 8.92 8.40 -24.47
C ARG A 580 8.25 7.06 -24.79
N PHE A 581 6.95 7.12 -25.06
CA PHE A 581 6.23 6.02 -25.66
C PHE A 581 6.57 5.93 -27.15
N THR A 582 6.58 4.71 -27.67
CA THR A 582 6.93 4.39 -29.06
C THR A 582 5.96 3.36 -29.62
N ASP A 583 6.09 3.06 -30.91
CA ASP A 583 5.41 1.99 -31.64
C ASP A 583 6.39 0.87 -32.05
N SER A 584 7.55 0.79 -31.40
CA SER A 584 8.66 -0.06 -31.82
C SER A 584 8.42 -1.56 -31.63
N GLY A 585 7.35 -1.96 -30.93
CA GLY A 585 7.12 -3.32 -30.46
C GLY A 585 8.01 -3.72 -29.28
N LYS A 586 8.80 -2.79 -28.70
CA LYS A 586 9.79 -3.08 -27.66
C LYS A 586 9.49 -2.39 -26.35
N PHE A 587 9.73 -3.12 -25.26
CA PHE A 587 9.95 -2.57 -23.93
C PHE A 587 11.44 -2.28 -23.78
N HIS A 588 11.88 -1.07 -24.16
CA HIS A 588 13.30 -0.68 -24.11
C HIS A 588 13.57 0.17 -22.86
N VAL A 589 14.48 -0.32 -22.02
CA VAL A 589 14.93 0.36 -20.79
C VAL A 589 16.42 0.62 -20.87
N ARG A 590 16.82 1.84 -20.53
CA ARG A 590 18.19 2.31 -20.48
C ARG A 590 18.55 2.86 -19.10
N TYR A 591 19.85 2.87 -18.81
CA TYR A 591 20.45 3.61 -17.72
C TYR A 591 21.44 4.62 -18.32
N GLY A 592 20.96 5.83 -18.61
CA GLY A 592 21.68 6.77 -19.48
C GLY A 592 21.81 6.22 -20.90
N GLU A 593 23.03 6.15 -21.43
CA GLU A 593 23.28 5.68 -22.81
C GLU A 593 23.27 4.14 -22.92
N GLN A 594 23.35 3.41 -21.81
CA GLN A 594 23.42 1.95 -21.80
C GLN A 594 22.02 1.33 -21.85
N THR A 595 21.74 0.47 -22.83
CA THR A 595 20.58 -0.44 -22.77
C THR A 595 20.75 -1.43 -21.64
N VAL A 596 19.76 -1.50 -20.76
CA VAL A 596 19.74 -2.45 -19.63
C VAL A 596 18.63 -3.48 -19.76
N ALA A 597 17.58 -3.22 -20.54
CA ALA A 597 16.58 -4.23 -20.93
C ALA A 597 16.01 -3.93 -22.32
N CYS A 598 15.77 -4.96 -23.13
CA CYS A 598 15.01 -4.83 -24.37
C CYS A 598 14.24 -6.12 -24.66
N LEU A 599 12.95 -6.13 -24.31
CA LEU A 599 12.04 -7.26 -24.52
C LEU A 599 11.01 -6.95 -25.61
N ASP A 600 10.60 -7.96 -26.36
CA ASP A 600 9.41 -7.83 -27.22
C ASP A 600 8.16 -7.66 -26.36
N MET A 601 7.34 -6.64 -26.66
CA MET A 601 6.08 -6.40 -25.95
C MET A 601 5.16 -7.62 -25.99
N ALA A 602 5.14 -8.32 -27.13
CA ALA A 602 4.38 -9.56 -27.29
C ALA A 602 4.89 -10.67 -26.36
N PHE A 603 6.21 -10.83 -26.20
CA PHE A 603 6.79 -11.83 -25.30
C PHE A 603 6.55 -11.47 -23.84
N LEU A 604 6.77 -10.21 -23.46
CA LEU A 604 6.56 -9.72 -22.10
C LEU A 604 5.12 -10.01 -21.62
N HIS A 605 4.12 -9.79 -22.47
CA HIS A 605 2.72 -9.89 -22.06
C HIS A 605 2.06 -11.24 -22.34
N ASN A 606 2.45 -11.92 -23.43
CA ASN A 606 1.81 -13.15 -23.91
C ASN A 606 2.75 -14.37 -23.95
N GLY A 607 3.98 -14.24 -23.45
CA GLY A 607 4.95 -15.34 -23.38
C GLY A 607 4.73 -16.29 -22.22
N LEU A 608 3.96 -15.91 -21.19
CA LEU A 608 3.67 -16.75 -20.04
C LEU A 608 2.85 -18.00 -20.45
N PRO A 609 3.32 -19.23 -20.15
CA PRO A 609 2.53 -20.43 -20.41
C PRO A 609 1.28 -20.49 -19.52
N GLN A 610 0.16 -20.99 -20.06
CA GLN A 610 -1.07 -21.15 -19.30
C GLN A 610 -0.91 -22.23 -18.22
N MET A 611 -1.20 -21.87 -16.96
CA MET A 611 -1.20 -22.80 -15.84
C MET A 611 -2.29 -23.86 -16.03
N ARG A 612 -1.98 -25.12 -15.69
CA ARG A 612 -2.92 -26.24 -15.73
C ARG A 612 -3.11 -26.82 -14.34
N LEU A 613 -4.36 -26.88 -13.88
CA LEU A 613 -4.73 -27.38 -12.55
C LEU A 613 -5.70 -28.56 -12.66
N ASN A 614 -5.61 -29.47 -11.68
CA ASN A 614 -6.61 -30.50 -11.47
C ASN A 614 -7.25 -30.27 -10.10
N ALA A 615 -8.57 -30.21 -10.06
CA ALA A 615 -9.34 -29.95 -8.84
C ALA A 615 -10.42 -31.02 -8.66
N CYS A 616 -10.70 -31.38 -7.42
CA CYS A 616 -11.73 -32.36 -7.07
C CYS A 616 -12.46 -31.85 -5.82
N TRP A 617 -13.78 -31.69 -5.89
CA TRP A 617 -14.59 -31.31 -4.74
C TRP A 617 -15.08 -32.52 -3.99
N GLN A 618 -14.89 -32.48 -2.67
CA GLN A 618 -15.41 -33.47 -1.74
C GLN A 618 -16.23 -32.72 -0.69
N PRO A 619 -17.57 -32.76 -0.76
CA PRO A 619 -18.42 -32.06 0.20
C PRO A 619 -18.09 -32.50 1.64
N PRO A 620 -17.84 -31.56 2.56
CA PRO A 620 -17.68 -31.90 3.97
C PRO A 620 -19.00 -32.44 4.51
N ARG A 621 -18.93 -33.40 5.42
CA ARG A 621 -20.11 -33.97 6.10
C ARG A 621 -20.08 -33.51 7.55
N HIS A 622 -21.12 -32.77 7.93
CA HIS A 622 -21.35 -32.34 9.31
C HIS A 622 -22.64 -32.98 9.82
N GLU A 623 -22.67 -33.32 11.10
CA GLU A 623 -23.92 -33.73 11.75
C GLU A 623 -24.77 -32.49 12.03
N GLU A 624 -26.09 -32.61 11.86
CA GLU A 624 -27.01 -31.53 12.20
C GLU A 624 -26.94 -31.26 13.71
N PRO A 625 -26.68 -30.02 14.15
CA PRO A 625 -26.56 -29.73 15.57
C PRO A 625 -27.92 -29.88 16.26
N ASP A 626 -28.00 -30.78 17.24
CA ASP A 626 -29.15 -30.91 18.14
C ASP A 626 -28.77 -30.35 19.52
N PHE A 627 -29.47 -29.29 19.95
CA PHE A 627 -29.24 -28.67 21.26
C PHE A 627 -30.57 -28.23 21.90
N PRO A 628 -30.73 -28.40 23.23
CA PRO A 628 -31.93 -27.99 23.93
C PRO A 628 -32.05 -26.46 23.99
N GLU A 629 -33.27 -25.96 24.13
CA GLU A 629 -33.52 -24.53 24.38
C GLU A 629 -32.77 -24.08 25.65
N PRO A 630 -32.01 -22.96 25.61
CA PRO A 630 -31.31 -22.46 26.78
C PRO A 630 -32.28 -22.06 27.90
N ALA A 631 -31.98 -22.49 29.14
CA ALA A 631 -32.80 -22.15 30.30
C ALA A 631 -32.84 -20.64 30.64
N ASP A 632 -31.84 -19.88 30.20
CA ASP A 632 -31.76 -18.42 30.34
C ASP A 632 -31.45 -17.76 28.99
N LEU A 633 -32.50 -17.38 28.27
CA LEU A 633 -32.39 -16.65 27.00
C LEU A 633 -31.75 -15.26 27.18
N GLY A 634 -31.94 -14.62 28.33
CA GLY A 634 -31.38 -13.30 28.63
C GLY A 634 -29.86 -13.34 28.79
N GLY A 635 -29.35 -14.31 29.55
CA GLY A 635 -27.92 -14.61 29.66
C GLY A 635 -27.31 -15.05 28.33
N SER A 636 -28.05 -15.84 27.54
CA SER A 636 -27.62 -16.28 26.21
C SER A 636 -27.48 -15.10 25.24
N LEU A 637 -28.46 -14.19 25.21
CA LEU A 637 -28.42 -12.97 24.41
C LEU A 637 -27.24 -12.07 24.82
N LYS A 638 -27.01 -11.86 26.13
CA LYS A 638 -25.85 -11.09 26.62
C LYS A 638 -24.53 -11.69 26.16
N THR A 639 -24.44 -13.03 26.18
CA THR A 639 -23.26 -13.75 25.70
C THR A 639 -23.07 -13.58 24.19
N MET A 640 -24.15 -13.62 23.40
CA MET A 640 -24.12 -13.36 21.96
C MET A 640 -23.66 -11.94 21.65
N LEU A 641 -24.24 -10.93 22.31
CA LEU A 641 -23.88 -9.52 22.12
C LEU A 641 -22.43 -9.20 22.54
N ALA A 642 -21.84 -9.99 23.44
CA ALA A 642 -20.44 -9.86 23.84
C ALA A 642 -19.45 -10.46 22.83
N ARG A 643 -19.90 -11.28 21.86
CA ARG A 643 -19.00 -11.88 20.85
C ARG A 643 -18.39 -10.81 19.97
N LEU A 644 -17.10 -10.93 19.66
CA LEU A 644 -16.35 -9.96 18.85
C LEU A 644 -16.99 -9.67 17.48
N ASN A 645 -17.64 -10.66 16.86
CA ASN A 645 -18.31 -10.50 15.57
C ASN A 645 -19.71 -9.87 15.65
N ILE A 646 -20.24 -9.61 16.85
CA ILE A 646 -21.59 -9.04 17.07
C ILE A 646 -21.52 -7.73 17.84
N CYS A 647 -20.60 -7.61 18.81
CA CYS A 647 -20.49 -6.43 19.67
C CYS A 647 -20.24 -5.14 18.88
N SER A 648 -20.48 -3.98 19.51
CA SER A 648 -20.27 -2.68 18.89
C SER A 648 -18.84 -2.50 18.37
N LYS A 649 -18.73 -1.93 17.15
CA LYS A 649 -17.45 -1.55 16.52
C LYS A 649 -17.13 -0.06 16.70
N GLU A 650 -17.90 0.64 17.53
CA GLU A 650 -17.77 2.08 17.80
C GLU A 650 -16.34 2.52 18.12
N SER A 651 -15.61 1.71 18.89
CA SER A 651 -14.23 2.00 19.27
C SER A 651 -13.28 2.08 18.08
N VAL A 652 -13.56 1.42 16.96
CA VAL A 652 -12.81 1.54 15.70
C VAL A 652 -13.35 2.67 14.86
N VAL A 653 -14.66 2.65 14.62
CA VAL A 653 -15.37 3.54 13.70
C VAL A 653 -15.09 5.01 14.05
N ARG A 654 -15.24 5.41 15.33
CA ARG A 654 -15.07 6.80 15.77
C ARG A 654 -13.69 7.42 15.57
N GLN A 655 -12.70 6.60 15.24
CA GLN A 655 -11.35 7.10 15.04
C GLN A 655 -11.10 7.44 13.56
N TYR A 656 -11.98 7.05 12.63
CA TYR A 656 -11.91 7.46 11.24
C TYR A 656 -12.67 8.76 11.01
N ASP A 657 -12.23 9.55 10.05
CA ASP A 657 -13.03 10.65 9.51
C ASP A 657 -14.15 10.06 8.63
N HIS A 658 -15.38 10.54 8.84
CA HIS A 658 -16.56 10.14 8.09
C HIS A 658 -17.24 11.32 7.38
N GLU A 659 -16.69 12.53 7.43
CA GLU A 659 -17.41 13.77 7.11
C GLU A 659 -16.63 14.73 6.21
N VAL A 660 -15.31 14.57 6.09
CA VAL A 660 -14.49 15.38 5.20
C VAL A 660 -15.09 15.38 3.78
N GLN A 661 -15.03 16.54 3.12
CA GLN A 661 -15.71 16.87 1.86
C GLN A 661 -17.23 17.12 1.95
N GLY A 662 -17.88 16.85 3.09
CA GLY A 662 -19.28 17.21 3.33
C GLY A 662 -20.32 16.43 2.52
N GLY A 663 -19.93 15.27 1.97
CA GLY A 663 -20.79 14.42 1.14
C GLY A 663 -21.59 13.37 1.91
N SER A 664 -21.32 13.14 3.19
CA SER A 664 -21.91 12.02 3.94
C SER A 664 -23.37 12.26 4.34
N VAL A 665 -24.26 11.35 3.94
CA VAL A 665 -25.70 11.38 4.24
C VAL A 665 -26.03 10.35 5.31
N VAL A 666 -25.81 9.07 5.01
CA VAL A 666 -25.92 7.97 5.99
C VAL A 666 -24.51 7.56 6.40
N LYS A 667 -24.24 7.68 7.69
CA LYS A 667 -22.92 7.44 8.31
C LYS A 667 -22.88 6.06 8.97
N PRO A 668 -21.69 5.52 9.29
CA PRO A 668 -21.56 4.27 10.03
C PRO A 668 -22.34 4.24 11.36
N LEU A 669 -22.43 5.38 12.04
CA LEU A 669 -23.22 5.55 13.26
C LEU A 669 -24.32 6.59 13.02
N VAL A 670 -25.56 6.20 13.32
CA VAL A 670 -26.80 6.95 13.12
C VAL A 670 -27.62 7.00 14.42
N GLY A 671 -28.83 7.59 14.35
CA GLY A 671 -29.71 7.77 15.50
C GLY A 671 -29.48 9.10 16.22
N ALA A 672 -30.34 9.42 17.19
CA ALA A 672 -30.34 10.72 17.86
C ALA A 672 -29.02 11.03 18.60
N ALA A 673 -28.30 10.00 19.05
CA ALA A 673 -27.02 10.11 19.74
C ALA A 673 -25.82 9.68 18.88
N ASN A 674 -26.02 9.31 17.61
CA ASN A 674 -24.98 8.75 16.73
C ASN A 674 -24.25 7.55 17.36
N ASP A 675 -25.05 6.60 17.86
CA ASP A 675 -24.63 5.40 18.59
C ASP A 675 -25.23 4.10 18.04
N GLY A 676 -26.17 4.19 17.10
CA GLY A 676 -26.72 3.04 16.39
C GLY A 676 -25.92 2.72 15.13
N PRO A 677 -25.54 1.45 14.86
CA PRO A 677 -24.89 1.09 13.59
C PRO A 677 -25.86 1.26 12.41
N SER A 678 -25.32 1.63 11.24
CA SER A 678 -26.05 1.60 9.97
C SER A 678 -25.64 0.39 9.13
N ASP A 679 -26.56 -0.14 8.32
CA ASP A 679 -26.31 -1.29 7.44
C ASP A 679 -25.42 -0.95 6.24
N ALA A 680 -25.45 0.30 5.76
CA ALA A 680 -24.68 0.77 4.61
C ALA A 680 -24.42 2.27 4.68
N ALA A 681 -23.47 2.75 3.86
CA ALA A 681 -23.16 4.16 3.75
C ALA A 681 -23.86 4.79 2.55
N VAL A 682 -24.25 6.07 2.68
CA VAL A 682 -24.79 6.86 1.57
C VAL A 682 -24.00 8.15 1.46
N ILE A 683 -23.35 8.35 0.31
CA ILE A 683 -22.57 9.54 -0.02
C ILE A 683 -23.21 10.28 -1.17
N ARG A 684 -23.21 11.60 -1.08
CA ARG A 684 -23.65 12.53 -2.11
C ARG A 684 -22.42 13.12 -2.80
N PRO A 685 -21.99 12.56 -3.95
CA PRO A 685 -20.73 12.96 -4.57
C PRO A 685 -20.79 14.35 -5.22
N LEU A 686 -22.00 14.83 -5.55
CA LEU A 686 -22.29 16.16 -6.09
C LEU A 686 -23.09 16.95 -5.04
N LEU A 687 -22.50 17.96 -4.42
CA LEU A 687 -23.08 18.67 -3.26
C LEU A 687 -24.32 19.52 -3.58
N ASP A 688 -24.56 19.79 -4.86
CA ASP A 688 -25.70 20.51 -5.42
C ASP A 688 -26.81 19.57 -5.95
N SER A 689 -26.57 18.25 -5.97
CA SER A 689 -27.57 17.23 -6.30
C SER A 689 -28.10 16.55 -5.03
N PHE A 690 -29.21 15.82 -5.15
CA PHE A 690 -29.71 14.86 -4.14
C PHE A 690 -29.43 13.40 -4.54
N GLU A 691 -28.83 13.16 -5.71
CA GLU A 691 -28.40 11.83 -6.12
C GLU A 691 -27.27 11.33 -5.20
N GLY A 692 -27.36 10.06 -4.79
CA GLY A 692 -26.44 9.45 -3.85
C GLY A 692 -25.86 8.14 -4.36
N VAL A 693 -24.73 7.76 -3.79
CA VAL A 693 -24.06 6.48 -3.98
C VAL A 693 -24.22 5.68 -2.68
N VAL A 694 -24.81 4.51 -2.79
CA VAL A 694 -24.90 3.54 -1.68
C VAL A 694 -23.66 2.64 -1.74
N THR A 695 -23.05 2.37 -0.59
CA THR A 695 -21.95 1.42 -0.47
C THR A 695 -22.17 0.49 0.70
N ALA A 696 -22.14 -0.81 0.39
CA ALA A 696 -22.33 -1.89 1.33
C ALA A 696 -21.32 -3.01 1.05
N ASN A 697 -21.15 -3.88 2.04
CA ASN A 697 -20.30 -5.07 1.94
C ASN A 697 -21.02 -6.27 2.57
N GLY A 698 -20.52 -7.47 2.26
CA GLY A 698 -20.95 -8.72 2.87
C GLY A 698 -19.78 -9.71 2.91
N ILE A 699 -19.65 -10.45 4.01
CA ILE A 699 -18.54 -11.37 4.24
C ILE A 699 -18.94 -12.51 5.20
N CYS A 700 -18.98 -13.73 4.67
CA CYS A 700 -19.53 -14.89 5.40
C CYS A 700 -18.55 -16.08 5.48
N PRO A 701 -17.29 -15.93 5.94
CA PRO A 701 -16.24 -16.94 5.77
C PRO A 701 -16.56 -18.27 6.45
N ARG A 702 -17.32 -18.27 7.56
CA ARG A 702 -17.66 -19.51 8.28
C ARG A 702 -18.54 -20.46 7.47
N TYR A 703 -19.26 -19.96 6.46
CA TYR A 703 -20.06 -20.80 5.57
C TYR A 703 -19.17 -21.66 4.67
N SER A 704 -17.89 -21.28 4.45
CA SER A 704 -16.96 -22.09 3.65
C SER A 704 -16.71 -23.47 4.24
N ASP A 705 -16.86 -23.61 5.56
CA ASP A 705 -16.67 -24.88 6.25
C ASP A 705 -17.77 -25.89 5.90
N ILE A 706 -18.91 -25.41 5.40
CA ILE A 706 -20.06 -26.20 4.96
C ILE A 706 -20.07 -26.29 3.44
N ASP A 707 -20.11 -25.13 2.77
CA ASP A 707 -20.25 -25.06 1.32
C ASP A 707 -19.77 -23.70 0.79
N THR A 708 -18.88 -23.74 -0.21
CA THR A 708 -18.25 -22.53 -0.78
C THR A 708 -19.18 -21.76 -1.71
N TYR A 709 -20.15 -22.42 -2.36
CA TYR A 709 -21.16 -21.77 -3.18
C TYR A 709 -22.11 -20.94 -2.30
N HIS A 710 -22.64 -21.55 -1.23
CA HIS A 710 -23.50 -20.86 -0.27
C HIS A 710 -22.77 -19.75 0.48
N MET A 711 -21.48 -19.92 0.79
CA MET A 711 -20.65 -18.83 1.33
C MET A 711 -20.66 -17.61 0.40
N ALA A 712 -20.40 -17.80 -0.90
CA ALA A 712 -20.39 -16.71 -1.87
C ALA A 712 -21.78 -16.09 -2.07
N ALA A 713 -22.82 -16.92 -2.15
CA ALA A 713 -24.21 -16.46 -2.29
C ALA A 713 -24.65 -15.61 -1.10
N CYS A 714 -24.35 -16.04 0.14
CA CYS A 714 -24.68 -15.29 1.35
C CYS A 714 -23.92 -13.97 1.45
N ALA A 715 -22.65 -13.91 1.02
CA ALA A 715 -21.89 -12.66 1.00
C ALA A 715 -22.49 -11.63 0.01
N ILE A 716 -22.93 -12.08 -1.16
CA ILE A 716 -23.63 -11.23 -2.15
C ILE A 716 -24.99 -10.78 -1.60
N ASP A 717 -25.77 -11.71 -1.05
CA ASP A 717 -27.08 -11.42 -0.45
C ASP A 717 -26.99 -10.39 0.69
N GLU A 718 -26.02 -10.54 1.59
CA GLU A 718 -25.77 -9.59 2.68
C GLU A 718 -25.48 -8.17 2.15
N ALA A 719 -24.59 -8.04 1.16
CA ALA A 719 -24.28 -6.74 0.55
C ALA A 719 -25.52 -6.09 -0.10
N VAL A 720 -26.35 -6.89 -0.77
CA VAL A 720 -27.59 -6.41 -1.40
C VAL A 720 -28.64 -6.02 -0.36
N ARG A 721 -28.87 -6.83 0.69
CA ARG A 721 -29.81 -6.48 1.77
C ARG A 721 -29.40 -5.21 2.50
N ASN A 722 -28.11 -5.05 2.77
CA ASN A 722 -27.56 -3.82 3.38
C ASN A 722 -27.80 -2.59 2.48
N THR A 723 -27.66 -2.74 1.16
CA THR A 723 -27.97 -1.68 0.19
C THR A 723 -29.46 -1.30 0.21
N ILE A 724 -30.36 -2.29 0.23
CA ILE A 724 -31.82 -2.07 0.26
C ILE A 724 -32.25 -1.39 1.56
N ALA A 725 -31.63 -1.74 2.69
CA ALA A 725 -31.97 -1.20 4.02
C ALA A 725 -31.83 0.34 4.11
N VAL A 726 -30.98 0.93 3.26
CA VAL A 726 -30.78 2.39 3.19
C VAL A 726 -31.43 3.05 1.96
N GLY A 727 -32.27 2.31 1.22
CA GLY A 727 -33.06 2.82 0.10
C GLY A 727 -32.39 2.76 -1.28
N GLY A 728 -31.45 1.82 -1.48
CA GLY A 728 -30.78 1.59 -2.77
C GLY A 728 -31.55 0.75 -3.78
#